data_AF-A0A5J5D0R3-F1
#
_entry.id   AF-A0A5J5D0R3-F1
#
_cell.length_a   1.000
_cell.length_b   1.000
_cell.length_c   1.000
_cell.angle_alpha   90.00
_cell.angle_beta   90.00
_cell.angle_gamma   90.00
#
_symmetry.space_group_name_H-M   'P 1'
#
loop_
_entity.id
_entity.type
_entity.pdbx_description
1 polymer ?
#
loop_
_entity_poly.entity_id
_entity_poly.type
_entity_poly.pdbx_seq_one_letter_code
_entity_poly.pdbx_strand_id
1 'polypeptide(L)'
;MEETKPVGEDMFESLEEFHMVLNELAGDKSMDKVRVEYEKLIHALKKSRENEKRLMSKCRELNAEVVSTSTKVAAALKLSQDDETTITSLKRELDKAWKMVDAAHNKEKRDKEAINTLKEEVANLMKMAEQQAGFSTDQEQRDDLLTTTEALREKLNKAIATQQEIEAQRDSASENISQLQQELQVQQNEISREMRLKEKLDKEVKQLHIDLEARMGEMKAVNVQGQRAKEEQQRLEQQLKEIKILNERTTKDLEQMQVKNNKLLQECEQLSSVKEHLSLENQQTANELKMREEEVNQMRQEIAKQTKMREAIQKKFHQMEDQKADVDVQRETLKAQIAGLEKDLESSQKQVETDRKAIEELIRERDILNKNMIKAALSTEKQQNIVKLLEQDKKTLEHEISGYRHEAQKQRKIIQQLEKERDRYINETSNLMQKAMRETELFDWRKKVTEAECQLKQQETLLESVVSERNLYSKNLIEAQEEIAEMKRKMKTMNNQVTRLRDEITEKELAIAKDQQEHKRLEKDNEALKGELQLMKLQLEETKQHVDSQKAEQQKLQKIIADADAEQVQQKKQLEQLLQRNDERALLFEKIRIQQSILSKGDFHYNQRMDDIRLLKLEIKRLQRKKSILDKTVPNTEDLRRELFHLQRELLRERMRNSVLEEQLKPINIHRWRRLEGNDPGKYELIQKIQSLQKRLIAKHQELEEHELLLQEKEKLYVELKHILARQPGPEAAEQLQQCQWTIRERTKKLKVLIAELRMLDSKMNEYKSENQRLANELANIKKKYLSEKKLHSEQRTKTKVEQLEPLPQLSSKPHFTGGGFKIDNPVRR
;
A
#
# COMPACT_ATOMS: atom_id res chain seq x y z
N MET A 1 -22.07 -41.53 -8.71
CA MET A 1 -22.26 -40.19 -9.28
C MET A 1 -23.75 -40.00 -9.39
N GLU A 2 -24.33 -39.18 -8.53
CA GLU A 2 -25.67 -38.63 -8.73
C GLU A 2 -25.48 -37.24 -9.31
N GLU A 3 -26.22 -36.90 -10.36
CA GLU A 3 -26.12 -35.59 -11.00
C GLU A 3 -26.96 -34.57 -10.23
N THR A 4 -26.33 -33.89 -9.29
CA THR A 4 -26.90 -32.67 -8.71
C THR A 4 -26.96 -31.60 -9.81
N LYS A 5 -28.18 -31.23 -10.21
CA LYS A 5 -28.44 -30.13 -11.15
C LYS A 5 -27.72 -28.85 -10.69
N PRO A 6 -27.25 -28.00 -11.62
CA PRO A 6 -26.62 -26.74 -11.25
C PRO A 6 -27.64 -25.81 -10.60
N VAL A 7 -27.40 -25.41 -9.35
CA VAL A 7 -28.21 -24.43 -8.57
C VAL A 7 -28.03 -23.00 -9.11
N GLY A 8 -27.87 -22.83 -10.43
CA GLY A 8 -27.61 -21.56 -11.08
C GLY A 8 -28.85 -20.89 -11.67
N GLU A 9 -29.87 -21.68 -12.04
CA GLU A 9 -31.05 -21.20 -12.77
C GLU A 9 -32.11 -20.64 -11.79
N ASP A 10 -32.53 -21.41 -10.77
CA ASP A 10 -33.41 -20.95 -9.67
C ASP A 10 -32.95 -19.64 -9.00
N MET A 11 -31.63 -19.37 -9.00
CA MET A 11 -31.07 -18.16 -8.39
C MET A 11 -31.34 -16.87 -9.17
N PHE A 12 -31.64 -16.94 -10.48
CA PHE A 12 -31.89 -15.74 -11.28
C PHE A 12 -33.36 -15.28 -11.17
N GLU A 13 -34.31 -16.21 -11.31
CA GLU A 13 -35.76 -15.94 -11.25
C GLU A 13 -36.15 -15.20 -9.96
N SER A 14 -35.64 -15.67 -8.81
CA SER A 14 -35.85 -15.02 -7.50
C SER A 14 -35.50 -13.53 -7.47
N LEU A 15 -34.57 -13.06 -8.31
CA LEU A 15 -34.16 -11.65 -8.33
C LEU A 15 -35.13 -10.76 -9.12
N GLU A 16 -35.89 -11.33 -10.07
CA GLU A 16 -36.89 -10.60 -10.86
C GLU A 16 -38.20 -10.47 -10.05
N GLU A 17 -38.60 -11.51 -9.32
CA GLU A 17 -39.72 -11.47 -8.36
C GLU A 17 -39.56 -10.33 -7.34
N PHE A 18 -38.36 -10.17 -6.75
CA PHE A 18 -38.07 -9.07 -5.82
C PHE A 18 -38.22 -7.67 -6.44
N HIS A 19 -37.97 -7.51 -7.75
CA HIS A 19 -38.20 -6.22 -8.43
C HIS A 19 -39.68 -6.03 -8.81
N MET A 20 -40.43 -7.10 -9.09
CA MET A 20 -41.88 -7.00 -9.30
C MET A 20 -42.59 -6.49 -8.04
N VAL A 21 -42.26 -7.05 -6.86
CA VAL A 21 -42.85 -6.61 -5.58
C VAL A 21 -42.51 -5.14 -5.28
N LEU A 22 -41.30 -4.66 -5.62
CA LEU A 22 -40.96 -3.23 -5.51
C LEU A 22 -41.82 -2.34 -6.41
N ASN A 23 -42.12 -2.78 -7.63
CA ASN A 23 -42.96 -2.04 -8.57
C ASN A 23 -44.43 -2.02 -8.15
N GLU A 24 -44.95 -3.10 -7.57
CA GLU A 24 -46.30 -3.12 -6.97
C GLU A 24 -46.38 -2.18 -5.75
N LEU A 25 -45.39 -2.26 -4.86
CA LEU A 25 -45.27 -1.35 -3.71
C LEU A 25 -45.07 0.12 -4.13
N ALA A 26 -44.69 0.42 -5.37
CA ALA A 26 -44.57 1.79 -5.88
C ALA A 26 -45.92 2.48 -6.16
N GLY A 27 -47.02 1.72 -6.25
CA GLY A 27 -48.36 2.27 -6.47
C GLY A 27 -48.98 2.98 -5.27
N ASP A 28 -48.64 2.58 -4.04
CA ASP A 28 -49.28 3.05 -2.81
C ASP A 28 -48.31 3.85 -1.90
N LYS A 29 -48.66 5.12 -1.66
CA LYS A 29 -47.89 6.05 -0.82
C LYS A 29 -47.95 5.71 0.67
N SER A 30 -48.95 4.96 1.13
CA SER A 30 -48.99 4.46 2.51
C SER A 30 -47.87 3.44 2.78
N MET A 31 -47.39 2.77 1.73
CA MET A 31 -46.39 1.71 1.78
C MET A 31 -44.95 2.19 1.52
N ASP A 32 -44.72 3.50 1.32
CA ASP A 32 -43.39 4.09 1.07
C ASP A 32 -42.33 3.61 2.09
N LYS A 33 -42.69 3.56 3.38
CA LYS A 33 -41.79 3.08 4.46
C LYS A 33 -41.43 1.59 4.32
N VAL A 34 -42.39 0.76 3.89
CA VAL A 34 -42.17 -0.68 3.68
C VAL A 34 -41.27 -0.89 2.46
N ARG A 35 -41.48 -0.12 1.39
CA ARG A 35 -40.65 -0.15 0.18
C ARG A 35 -39.17 0.14 0.51
N VAL A 36 -38.90 1.20 1.27
CA VAL A 36 -37.52 1.58 1.64
C VAL A 36 -36.80 0.50 2.47
N GLU A 37 -37.48 -0.17 3.41
CA GLU A 37 -36.86 -1.29 4.13
C GLU A 37 -36.70 -2.55 3.26
N TYR A 38 -37.60 -2.78 2.31
CA TYR A 38 -37.51 -3.87 1.34
C TYR A 38 -36.36 -3.66 0.32
N GLU A 39 -36.15 -2.42 -0.15
CA GLU A 39 -35.01 -2.03 -0.98
C GLU A 39 -33.66 -2.28 -0.27
N LYS A 40 -33.56 -1.90 1.02
CA LYS A 40 -32.39 -2.20 1.86
C LYS A 40 -32.15 -3.70 1.99
N LEU A 41 -33.22 -4.49 2.20
CA LEU A 41 -33.13 -5.95 2.31
C LEU A 41 -32.65 -6.59 1.00
N ILE A 42 -33.17 -6.14 -0.15
CA ILE A 42 -32.74 -6.59 -1.49
C ILE A 42 -31.28 -6.18 -1.75
N HIS A 43 -30.85 -4.99 -1.35
CA HIS A 43 -29.46 -4.56 -1.48
C HIS A 43 -28.51 -5.41 -0.61
N ALA A 44 -28.90 -5.70 0.64
CA ALA A 44 -28.15 -6.59 1.53
C ALA A 44 -28.07 -8.02 0.97
N LEU A 45 -29.16 -8.55 0.41
CA LEU A 45 -29.19 -9.87 -0.23
C LEU A 45 -28.27 -9.94 -1.46
N LYS A 46 -28.30 -8.92 -2.34
CA LYS A 46 -27.41 -8.80 -3.50
C LYS A 46 -25.94 -8.77 -3.06
N LYS A 47 -25.59 -7.94 -2.06
CA LYS A 47 -24.24 -7.85 -1.48
C LYS A 47 -23.78 -9.17 -0.86
N SER A 48 -24.69 -9.92 -0.22
CA SER A 48 -24.42 -11.26 0.32
C SER A 48 -24.10 -12.26 -0.80
N ARG A 49 -24.96 -12.37 -1.82
CA ARG A 49 -24.76 -13.24 -2.99
C ARG A 49 -23.48 -12.91 -3.77
N GLU A 50 -23.09 -11.63 -3.87
CA GLU A 50 -21.80 -11.24 -4.46
C GLU A 50 -20.60 -11.72 -3.64
N ASN A 51 -20.65 -11.59 -2.32
CA ASN A 51 -19.60 -12.09 -1.43
C ASN A 51 -19.49 -13.62 -1.47
N GLU A 52 -20.61 -14.34 -1.50
CA GLU A 52 -20.68 -15.78 -1.69
C GLU A 52 -20.04 -16.19 -3.02
N LYS A 53 -20.36 -15.49 -4.12
CA LYS A 53 -19.79 -15.76 -5.45
C LYS A 53 -18.28 -15.54 -5.49
N ARG A 54 -17.75 -14.53 -4.78
CA ARG A 54 -16.30 -14.30 -4.60
C ARG A 54 -15.64 -15.41 -3.77
N LEU A 55 -16.25 -15.81 -2.65
CA LEU A 55 -15.79 -16.92 -1.82
C LEU A 55 -15.73 -18.23 -2.63
N MET A 56 -16.77 -18.54 -3.40
CA MET A 56 -16.82 -19.73 -4.25
C MET A 56 -15.78 -19.70 -5.40
N SER A 57 -15.41 -18.52 -5.92
CA SER A 57 -14.24 -18.40 -6.81
C SER A 57 -12.95 -18.73 -6.07
N LYS A 58 -12.71 -18.10 -4.91
CA LYS A 58 -11.48 -18.31 -4.14
C LYS A 58 -11.31 -19.75 -3.68
N CYS A 59 -12.40 -20.44 -3.30
CA CYS A 59 -12.38 -21.88 -3.00
C CYS A 59 -12.00 -22.75 -4.21
N ARG A 60 -12.46 -22.40 -5.42
CA ARG A 60 -12.08 -23.11 -6.66
C ARG A 60 -10.62 -22.86 -7.03
N GLU A 61 -10.14 -21.62 -6.89
CA GLU A 61 -8.74 -21.24 -7.09
C GLU A 61 -7.81 -22.00 -6.14
N LEU A 62 -8.08 -21.95 -4.82
CA LEU A 62 -7.29 -22.64 -3.81
C LEU A 62 -7.29 -24.17 -4.01
N ASN A 63 -8.41 -24.77 -4.42
CA ASN A 63 -8.47 -26.21 -4.70
C ASN A 63 -7.62 -26.56 -5.95
N ALA A 64 -7.63 -25.72 -6.99
CA ALA A 64 -6.77 -25.89 -8.16
C ALA A 64 -5.27 -25.73 -7.80
N GLU A 65 -4.94 -24.79 -6.91
CA GLU A 65 -3.58 -24.64 -6.37
C GLU A 65 -3.15 -25.87 -5.56
N VAL A 66 -4.01 -26.44 -4.71
CA VAL A 66 -3.75 -27.68 -3.95
C VAL A 66 -3.53 -28.89 -4.86
N VAL A 67 -4.32 -29.03 -5.93
CA VAL A 67 -4.09 -30.08 -6.95
C VAL A 67 -2.77 -29.83 -7.71
N SER A 68 -2.42 -28.57 -7.98
CA SER A 68 -1.14 -28.20 -8.60
C SER A 68 0.07 -28.49 -7.71
N THR A 69 0.00 -28.22 -6.41
CA THR A 69 1.10 -28.53 -5.48
C THR A 69 1.22 -30.03 -5.24
N SER A 70 0.11 -30.74 -5.09
CA SER A 70 0.09 -32.22 -4.99
C SER A 70 0.77 -32.90 -6.18
N THR A 71 0.43 -32.49 -7.41
CA THR A 71 1.07 -33.04 -8.64
C THR A 71 2.56 -32.68 -8.74
N LYS A 72 2.98 -31.49 -8.30
CA LYS A 72 4.42 -31.12 -8.21
C LYS A 72 5.17 -31.97 -7.18
N VAL A 73 4.59 -32.22 -6.00
CA VAL A 73 5.20 -33.07 -4.96
C VAL A 73 5.33 -34.52 -5.44
N ALA A 74 4.30 -35.07 -6.09
CA ALA A 74 4.36 -36.41 -6.68
C ALA A 74 5.47 -36.54 -7.76
N ALA A 75 5.65 -35.51 -8.60
CA ALA A 75 6.74 -35.48 -9.58
C ALA A 75 8.13 -35.38 -8.93
N ALA A 76 8.29 -34.58 -7.87
CA ALA A 76 9.54 -34.47 -7.12
C ALA A 76 9.93 -35.77 -6.41
N LEU A 77 8.97 -36.46 -5.79
CA LEU A 77 9.18 -37.77 -5.17
C LEU A 77 9.62 -38.82 -6.20
N LYS A 78 9.01 -38.83 -7.38
CA LYS A 78 9.42 -39.74 -8.47
C LYS A 78 10.85 -39.46 -8.95
N LEU A 79 11.20 -38.18 -9.17
CA LEU A 79 12.57 -37.80 -9.55
C LEU A 79 13.59 -38.25 -8.50
N SER A 80 13.29 -38.10 -7.20
CA SER A 80 14.17 -38.57 -6.13
C SER A 80 14.37 -40.10 -6.12
N GLN A 81 13.37 -40.88 -6.54
CA GLN A 81 13.50 -42.33 -6.70
C GLN A 81 14.32 -42.69 -7.95
N ASP A 82 14.06 -42.02 -9.08
CA ASP A 82 14.82 -42.20 -10.31
C ASP A 82 16.32 -41.88 -10.06
N ASP A 83 16.64 -40.78 -9.37
CA ASP A 83 18.00 -40.40 -8.97
C ASP A 83 18.68 -41.48 -8.09
N GLU A 84 17.98 -42.05 -7.11
CA GLU A 84 18.52 -43.14 -6.28
C GLU A 84 18.86 -44.40 -7.11
N THR A 85 18.06 -44.72 -8.14
CA THR A 85 18.40 -45.82 -9.06
C THR A 85 19.63 -45.52 -9.92
N THR A 86 19.84 -44.26 -10.35
CA THR A 86 21.05 -43.90 -11.11
C THR A 86 22.30 -43.85 -10.23
N ILE A 87 22.20 -43.40 -8.98
CA ILE A 87 23.30 -43.44 -8.01
C ILE A 87 23.73 -44.90 -7.74
N THR A 88 22.77 -45.83 -7.66
CA THR A 88 23.08 -47.27 -7.46
C THR A 88 23.51 -48.01 -8.73
N SER A 89 23.28 -47.48 -9.94
CA SER A 89 23.92 -48.01 -11.16
C SER A 89 25.36 -47.50 -11.29
N LEU A 90 25.59 -46.19 -11.12
CA LEU A 90 26.93 -45.58 -11.21
C LEU A 90 27.92 -46.15 -10.19
N LYS A 91 27.48 -46.44 -8.96
CA LYS A 91 28.31 -47.14 -7.96
C LYS A 91 28.78 -48.53 -8.46
N ARG A 92 27.91 -49.31 -9.11
CA ARG A 92 28.27 -50.62 -9.68
C ARG A 92 29.21 -50.52 -10.89
N GLU A 93 29.20 -49.40 -11.61
CA GLU A 93 30.14 -49.14 -12.70
C GLU A 93 31.52 -48.71 -12.18
N LEU A 94 31.56 -47.91 -11.10
CA LEU A 94 32.78 -47.57 -10.37
C LEU A 94 33.49 -48.84 -9.86
N ASP A 95 32.76 -49.76 -9.22
CA ASP A 95 33.31 -51.04 -8.74
C ASP A 95 33.88 -51.92 -9.86
N LYS A 96 33.30 -51.87 -11.07
CA LYS A 96 33.84 -52.56 -12.26
C LYS A 96 35.12 -51.88 -12.76
N ALA A 97 35.15 -50.55 -12.78
CA ALA A 97 36.34 -49.80 -13.20
C ALA A 97 37.54 -50.08 -12.30
N TRP A 98 37.35 -50.07 -10.97
CA TRP A 98 38.40 -50.44 -10.01
C TRP A 98 38.95 -51.85 -10.26
N LYS A 99 38.09 -52.85 -10.40
CA LYS A 99 38.51 -54.24 -10.69
C LYS A 99 39.27 -54.39 -12.01
N MET A 100 39.01 -53.54 -13.01
CA MET A 100 39.79 -53.51 -14.25
C MET A 100 41.18 -52.87 -14.06
N VAL A 101 41.30 -51.84 -13.20
CA VAL A 101 42.60 -51.24 -12.83
C VAL A 101 43.46 -52.25 -12.06
N ASP A 102 42.88 -52.95 -11.07
CA ASP A 102 43.58 -53.99 -10.32
C ASP A 102 44.04 -55.14 -11.23
N ALA A 103 43.20 -55.57 -12.18
CA ALA A 103 43.56 -56.59 -13.15
C ALA A 103 44.71 -56.14 -14.08
N ALA A 104 44.72 -54.88 -14.52
CA ALA A 104 45.79 -54.33 -15.34
C ALA A 104 47.12 -54.25 -14.58
N HIS A 105 47.12 -53.77 -13.34
CA HIS A 105 48.33 -53.67 -12.52
C HIS A 105 48.90 -55.05 -12.14
N ASN A 106 48.04 -56.04 -11.87
CA ASN A 106 48.46 -57.43 -11.67
C ASN A 106 49.01 -58.09 -12.95
N LYS A 107 48.66 -57.59 -14.15
CA LYS A 107 49.31 -58.01 -15.39
C LYS A 107 50.68 -57.36 -15.54
N GLU A 108 50.76 -56.04 -15.39
CA GLU A 108 52.00 -55.26 -15.46
C GLU A 108 53.10 -55.81 -14.53
N LYS A 109 52.73 -56.29 -13.33
CA LYS A 109 53.66 -56.95 -12.40
C LYS A 109 54.25 -58.24 -12.97
N ARG A 110 53.43 -59.14 -13.52
CA ARG A 110 53.89 -60.40 -14.13
C ARG A 110 54.77 -60.15 -15.35
N ASP A 111 54.41 -59.17 -16.17
CA ASP A 111 55.18 -58.79 -17.37
C ASP A 111 56.58 -58.29 -16.96
N LYS A 112 56.72 -57.57 -15.83
CA LYS A 112 58.03 -57.17 -15.26
C LYS A 112 58.82 -58.35 -14.68
N GLU A 113 58.16 -59.30 -14.04
CA GLU A 113 58.80 -60.51 -13.49
C GLU A 113 59.40 -61.37 -14.62
N ALA A 114 58.66 -61.58 -15.72
CA ALA A 114 59.15 -62.30 -16.90
C ALA A 114 60.29 -61.58 -17.65
N ILE A 115 60.31 -60.24 -17.66
CA ILE A 115 61.42 -59.45 -18.23
C ILE A 115 62.72 -59.62 -17.43
N ASN A 116 62.65 -59.98 -16.15
CA ASN A 116 63.85 -60.20 -15.33
C ASN A 116 64.43 -61.60 -15.54
N THR A 117 63.61 -62.66 -15.59
CA THR A 117 64.11 -64.03 -15.83
C THR A 117 64.82 -64.15 -17.18
N LEU A 118 64.26 -63.54 -18.24
CA LEU A 118 64.87 -63.51 -19.58
C LEU A 118 66.24 -62.81 -19.61
N LYS A 119 66.54 -61.89 -18.68
CA LYS A 119 67.86 -61.25 -18.59
C LYS A 119 68.89 -62.15 -17.91
N GLU A 120 68.48 -62.95 -16.94
CA GLU A 120 69.36 -63.91 -16.26
C GLU A 120 69.72 -65.07 -17.19
N GLU A 121 68.78 -65.53 -18.03
CA GLU A 121 69.04 -66.54 -19.07
C GLU A 121 70.09 -66.06 -20.10
N VAL A 122 69.97 -64.84 -20.61
CA VAL A 122 70.96 -64.25 -21.54
C VAL A 122 72.35 -64.12 -20.90
N ALA A 123 72.43 -63.72 -19.63
CA ALA A 123 73.69 -63.61 -18.90
C ALA A 123 74.39 -64.97 -18.68
N ASN A 124 73.63 -66.05 -18.57
CA ASN A 124 74.18 -67.40 -18.44
C ASN A 124 74.66 -67.97 -19.79
N LEU A 125 73.93 -67.72 -20.89
CA LEU A 125 74.34 -68.16 -22.22
C LEU A 125 75.64 -67.52 -22.70
N MET A 126 75.88 -66.23 -22.40
CA MET A 126 77.16 -65.58 -22.74
C MET A 126 78.39 -66.24 -22.09
N LYS A 127 78.25 -66.80 -20.88
CA LYS A 127 79.38 -67.47 -20.18
C LYS A 127 79.79 -68.81 -20.78
N MET A 128 78.93 -69.47 -21.55
CA MET A 128 79.25 -70.77 -22.16
C MET A 128 79.98 -70.65 -23.50
N ALA A 129 80.05 -69.45 -24.10
CA ALA A 129 80.64 -69.24 -25.42
C ALA A 129 82.16 -68.97 -25.41
N GLU A 130 82.76 -68.67 -24.25
CA GLU A 130 84.17 -68.23 -24.14
C GLU A 130 85.19 -69.36 -23.82
N GLN A 131 84.77 -70.63 -23.80
CA GLN A 131 85.61 -71.75 -23.34
C GLN A 131 85.68 -72.99 -24.26
N GLN A 132 85.90 -72.84 -25.57
CA GLN A 132 86.39 -73.96 -26.40
C GLN A 132 86.96 -73.56 -27.77
N ALA A 133 88.24 -73.88 -28.03
CA ALA A 133 88.80 -74.39 -29.31
C ALA A 133 90.35 -74.35 -29.28
N GLY A 134 91.03 -75.50 -29.42
CA GLY A 134 92.50 -75.57 -29.43
C GLY A 134 93.07 -76.92 -29.85
N PHE A 135 93.30 -77.08 -31.17
CA PHE A 135 94.15 -78.02 -31.94
C PHE A 135 94.68 -79.34 -31.34
N SER A 136 94.62 -80.40 -32.17
CA SER A 136 95.48 -81.61 -32.09
C SER A 136 95.50 -82.39 -33.42
N THR A 137 96.67 -82.84 -33.90
CA THR A 137 96.82 -83.92 -34.91
C THR A 137 98.25 -84.50 -34.83
N ASP A 138 98.39 -85.83 -34.95
CA ASP A 138 99.63 -86.59 -34.75
C ASP A 138 100.31 -87.06 -36.05
N GLN A 139 101.54 -87.60 -35.97
CA GLN A 139 102.24 -88.26 -37.09
C GLN A 139 103.33 -89.25 -36.58
N GLU A 140 103.52 -90.42 -37.22
CA GLU A 140 104.53 -91.41 -36.80
C GLU A 140 104.93 -92.45 -37.90
N GLN A 141 106.02 -93.21 -37.64
CA GLN A 141 106.54 -94.43 -38.35
C GLN A 141 107.27 -94.23 -39.71
N ARG A 142 108.25 -95.07 -40.16
CA ARG A 142 108.83 -96.34 -39.64
C ARG A 142 110.26 -96.63 -40.18
N ASP A 143 110.93 -97.67 -39.66
CA ASP A 143 112.26 -98.21 -40.07
C ASP A 143 112.28 -99.07 -41.37
N ASP A 144 113.48 -99.40 -41.86
CA ASP A 144 113.80 -99.97 -43.19
C ASP A 144 114.63 -101.31 -43.15
N LEU A 145 114.96 -101.88 -44.32
CA LEU A 145 115.41 -103.27 -44.53
C LEU A 145 116.75 -103.44 -45.33
N LEU A 146 117.14 -104.71 -45.53
CA LEU A 146 117.89 -105.31 -46.67
C LEU A 146 119.37 -105.71 -46.49
N THR A 147 119.65 -106.97 -46.87
CA THR A 147 120.92 -107.46 -47.44
C THR A 147 120.64 -108.21 -48.76
N THR A 148 120.33 -107.53 -49.86
CA THR A 148 121.29 -107.06 -50.89
C THR A 148 121.97 -108.13 -51.77
N THR A 149 121.72 -108.02 -53.09
CA THR A 149 122.54 -108.47 -54.25
C THR A 149 122.20 -109.70 -55.11
N GLU A 150 121.14 -110.48 -54.83
CA GLU A 150 120.20 -110.80 -55.93
C GLU A 150 119.56 -109.50 -56.46
N ALA A 151 119.36 -108.59 -55.51
CA ALA A 151 118.89 -107.22 -55.68
C ALA A 151 119.72 -106.33 -56.63
N LEU A 152 120.68 -106.78 -57.43
CA LEU A 152 121.28 -105.92 -58.48
C LEU A 152 120.57 -106.02 -59.84
N ARG A 153 119.99 -107.18 -60.17
CA ARG A 153 119.02 -107.26 -61.28
C ARG A 153 117.60 -106.96 -60.81
N GLU A 154 117.27 -107.37 -59.58
CA GLU A 154 116.01 -106.97 -58.98
C GLU A 154 115.92 -105.45 -58.77
N LYS A 155 116.99 -104.74 -58.35
CA LYS A 155 116.96 -103.26 -58.24
C LYS A 155 116.74 -102.56 -59.57
N LEU A 156 117.03 -103.14 -60.74
CA LEU A 156 116.75 -102.44 -62.00
C LEU A 156 115.26 -102.50 -62.34
N ASN A 157 114.64 -103.67 -62.25
CA ASN A 157 113.20 -103.81 -62.45
C ASN A 157 112.41 -103.13 -61.30
N LYS A 158 112.88 -103.23 -60.05
CA LYS A 158 112.34 -102.49 -58.92
C LYS A 158 112.56 -100.99 -59.08
N ALA A 159 113.69 -100.49 -59.60
CA ALA A 159 113.88 -99.06 -59.86
C ALA A 159 112.90 -98.52 -60.90
N ILE A 160 112.65 -99.27 -61.98
CA ILE A 160 111.64 -98.90 -62.99
C ILE A 160 110.23 -98.94 -62.39
N ALA A 161 109.89 -99.97 -61.63
CA ALA A 161 108.61 -100.06 -60.92
C ALA A 161 108.44 -98.93 -59.90
N THR A 162 109.42 -98.68 -59.03
CA THR A 162 109.41 -97.58 -58.07
C THR A 162 109.45 -96.22 -58.75
N GLN A 163 110.02 -96.07 -59.95
CA GLN A 163 109.95 -94.82 -60.69
C GLN A 163 108.55 -94.60 -61.26
N GLN A 164 107.90 -95.63 -61.82
CA GLN A 164 106.49 -95.56 -62.22
C GLN A 164 105.56 -95.33 -61.02
N GLU A 165 105.89 -95.89 -59.85
CA GLU A 165 105.14 -95.72 -58.61
C GLU A 165 105.39 -94.35 -57.96
N ILE A 166 106.61 -93.80 -58.06
CA ILE A 166 106.94 -92.41 -57.68
C ILE A 166 106.30 -91.42 -58.66
N GLU A 167 106.23 -91.72 -59.95
CA GLU A 167 105.53 -90.90 -60.95
C GLU A 167 104.01 -90.94 -60.69
N ALA A 168 103.43 -92.10 -60.35
CA ALA A 168 102.03 -92.22 -59.91
C ALA A 168 101.77 -91.53 -58.56
N GLN A 169 102.70 -91.59 -57.60
CA GLN A 169 102.63 -90.84 -56.34
C GLN A 169 102.78 -89.34 -56.55
N ARG A 170 103.63 -88.90 -57.48
CA ARG A 170 103.77 -87.49 -57.89
C ARG A 170 102.49 -86.98 -58.55
N ASP A 171 101.89 -87.79 -59.42
CA ASP A 171 100.71 -87.37 -60.19
C ASP A 171 99.45 -87.39 -59.32
N SER A 172 99.29 -88.38 -58.44
CA SER A 172 98.24 -88.34 -57.40
C SER A 172 98.49 -87.25 -56.36
N ALA A 173 99.74 -86.93 -55.99
CA ALA A 173 100.04 -85.75 -55.18
C ALA A 173 99.74 -84.44 -55.93
N SER A 174 99.94 -84.38 -57.25
CA SER A 174 99.59 -83.23 -58.09
C SER A 174 98.07 -83.07 -58.23
N GLU A 175 97.32 -84.18 -58.35
CA GLU A 175 95.86 -84.16 -58.30
C GLU A 175 95.36 -83.72 -56.93
N ASN A 176 95.93 -84.24 -55.83
CA ASN A 176 95.60 -83.82 -54.46
C ASN A 176 95.93 -82.33 -54.24
N ILE A 177 97.05 -81.82 -54.74
CA ILE A 177 97.39 -80.38 -54.70
C ILE A 177 96.38 -79.56 -55.52
N SER A 178 95.96 -80.05 -56.69
CA SER A 178 94.93 -79.39 -57.51
C SER A 178 93.56 -79.38 -56.81
N GLN A 179 93.17 -80.47 -56.17
CA GLN A 179 91.94 -80.59 -55.38
C GLN A 179 91.98 -79.64 -54.17
N LEU A 180 93.07 -79.65 -53.39
CA LEU A 180 93.26 -78.74 -52.26
C LEU A 180 93.30 -77.27 -52.70
N GLN A 181 93.88 -76.93 -53.85
CA GLN A 181 93.81 -75.58 -54.42
C GLN A 181 92.37 -75.19 -54.80
N GLN A 182 91.59 -76.12 -55.35
CA GLN A 182 90.19 -75.90 -55.68
C GLN A 182 89.32 -75.74 -54.42
N GLU A 183 89.52 -76.56 -53.39
CA GLU A 183 88.85 -76.46 -52.08
C GLU A 183 89.20 -75.15 -51.36
N LEU A 184 90.48 -74.78 -51.32
CA LEU A 184 90.94 -73.52 -50.73
C LEU A 184 90.33 -72.33 -51.49
N GLN A 185 90.23 -72.40 -52.83
CA GLN A 185 89.52 -71.40 -53.61
C GLN A 185 88.00 -71.37 -53.34
N VAL A 186 87.35 -72.49 -53.04
CA VAL A 186 85.95 -72.52 -52.60
C VAL A 186 85.81 -71.86 -51.21
N GLN A 187 86.64 -72.25 -50.24
CA GLN A 187 86.68 -71.65 -48.90
C GLN A 187 86.94 -70.14 -48.94
N GLN A 188 87.89 -69.68 -49.76
CA GLN A 188 88.17 -68.26 -50.00
C GLN A 188 86.92 -67.51 -50.51
N ASN A 189 86.15 -68.14 -51.40
CA ASN A 189 84.89 -67.59 -51.90
C ASN A 189 83.78 -67.58 -50.83
N GLU A 190 83.68 -68.62 -50.01
CA GLU A 190 82.69 -68.71 -48.92
C GLU A 190 82.96 -67.68 -47.83
N ILE A 191 84.20 -67.54 -47.37
CA ILE A 191 84.64 -66.47 -46.45
C ILE A 191 84.29 -65.09 -47.03
N SER A 192 84.47 -64.88 -48.34
CA SER A 192 84.09 -63.61 -48.98
C SER A 192 82.59 -63.36 -49.02
N ARG A 193 81.76 -64.42 -49.05
CA ARG A 193 80.29 -64.33 -49.01
C ARG A 193 79.81 -64.04 -47.59
N GLU A 194 80.35 -64.75 -46.59
CA GLU A 194 80.03 -64.53 -45.18
C GLU A 194 80.44 -63.13 -44.72
N MET A 195 81.63 -62.66 -45.10
CA MET A 195 82.10 -61.30 -44.81
C MET A 195 81.14 -60.24 -45.36
N ARG A 196 80.65 -60.41 -46.61
CA ARG A 196 79.64 -59.53 -47.23
C ARG A 196 78.26 -59.64 -46.58
N LEU A 197 77.91 -60.79 -45.99
CA LEU A 197 76.64 -61.00 -45.31
C LEU A 197 76.68 -60.38 -43.90
N LYS A 198 77.77 -60.58 -43.15
CA LYS A 198 78.08 -59.87 -41.90
C LYS A 198 78.05 -58.36 -42.12
N GLU A 199 78.69 -57.85 -43.16
CA GLU A 199 78.67 -56.42 -43.50
C GLU A 199 77.28 -55.84 -43.78
N LYS A 200 76.29 -56.66 -44.17
CA LYS A 200 74.89 -56.23 -44.32
C LYS A 200 74.20 -56.22 -42.96
N LEU A 201 74.31 -57.30 -42.20
CA LEU A 201 73.76 -57.40 -40.84
C LEU A 201 74.31 -56.30 -39.92
N ASP A 202 75.62 -55.99 -39.98
CA ASP A 202 76.26 -54.89 -39.25
C ASP A 202 75.73 -53.50 -39.65
N LYS A 203 75.14 -53.34 -40.84
CA LYS A 203 74.49 -52.10 -41.30
C LYS A 203 73.02 -52.07 -40.89
N GLU A 204 72.32 -53.19 -41.01
CA GLU A 204 70.92 -53.36 -40.58
C GLU A 204 70.78 -53.18 -39.05
N VAL A 205 71.66 -53.78 -38.24
CA VAL A 205 71.69 -53.60 -36.78
C VAL A 205 71.95 -52.13 -36.40
N LYS A 206 72.83 -51.42 -37.12
CA LYS A 206 73.09 -49.99 -36.88
C LYS A 206 71.88 -49.13 -37.25
N GLN A 207 71.20 -49.43 -38.35
CA GLN A 207 69.98 -48.72 -38.73
C GLN A 207 68.87 -48.95 -37.70
N LEU A 208 68.62 -50.20 -37.31
CA LEU A 208 67.64 -50.55 -36.28
C LEU A 208 67.95 -49.88 -34.93
N HIS A 209 69.22 -49.71 -34.57
CA HIS A 209 69.62 -48.99 -33.37
C HIS A 209 69.25 -47.50 -33.45
N ILE A 210 69.57 -46.83 -34.57
CA ILE A 210 69.20 -45.42 -34.83
C ILE A 210 67.68 -45.24 -34.80
N ASP A 211 66.93 -46.15 -35.44
CA ASP A 211 65.47 -46.10 -35.47
C ASP A 211 64.88 -46.30 -34.05
N LEU A 212 65.46 -47.17 -33.23
CA LEU A 212 65.04 -47.41 -31.84
C LEU A 212 65.37 -46.21 -30.94
N GLU A 213 66.52 -45.56 -31.10
CA GLU A 213 66.84 -44.30 -30.43
C GLU A 213 65.87 -43.18 -30.83
N ALA A 214 65.52 -43.07 -32.11
CA ALA A 214 64.53 -42.11 -32.60
C ALA A 214 63.14 -42.36 -31.97
N ARG A 215 62.67 -43.62 -31.95
CA ARG A 215 61.40 -43.99 -31.29
C ARG A 215 61.43 -43.75 -29.77
N MET A 216 62.57 -43.93 -29.09
CA MET A 216 62.72 -43.52 -27.70
C MET A 216 62.63 -42.00 -27.51
N GLY A 217 63.17 -41.21 -28.46
CA GLY A 217 63.03 -39.76 -28.48
C GLY A 217 61.58 -39.31 -28.62
N GLU A 218 60.86 -39.88 -29.60
CA GLU A 218 59.42 -39.64 -29.80
C GLU A 218 58.60 -40.02 -28.55
N MET A 219 58.82 -41.21 -27.97
CA MET A 219 58.09 -41.66 -26.78
C MET A 219 58.31 -40.72 -25.59
N LYS A 220 59.54 -40.22 -25.38
CA LYS A 220 59.85 -39.22 -24.35
C LYS A 220 59.13 -37.89 -24.62
N ALA A 221 59.10 -37.42 -25.87
CA ALA A 221 58.41 -36.19 -26.25
C ALA A 221 56.89 -36.29 -26.01
N VAL A 222 56.26 -37.40 -26.44
CA VAL A 222 54.83 -37.68 -26.22
C VAL A 222 54.50 -37.77 -24.72
N ASN A 223 55.36 -38.40 -23.91
CA ASN A 223 55.14 -38.49 -22.46
C ASN A 223 55.18 -37.10 -21.79
N VAL A 224 56.15 -36.24 -22.14
CA VAL A 224 56.20 -34.85 -21.65
C VAL A 224 54.99 -34.03 -22.11
N GLN A 225 54.52 -34.23 -23.34
CA GLN A 225 53.30 -33.59 -23.83
C GLN A 225 52.05 -34.06 -23.07
N GLY A 226 51.95 -35.36 -22.76
CA GLY A 226 50.89 -35.95 -21.96
C GLY A 226 50.90 -35.51 -20.49
N GLN A 227 52.08 -35.24 -19.91
CA GLN A 227 52.19 -34.64 -18.58
C GLN A 227 51.65 -33.20 -18.57
N ARG A 228 52.07 -32.35 -19.51
CA ARG A 228 51.56 -30.97 -19.65
C ARG A 228 50.05 -30.93 -19.85
N ALA A 229 49.51 -31.82 -20.68
CA ALA A 229 48.06 -31.91 -20.90
C ALA A 229 47.28 -32.27 -19.62
N LYS A 230 47.86 -33.11 -18.73
CA LYS A 230 47.25 -33.44 -17.42
C LYS A 230 47.32 -32.25 -16.45
N GLU A 231 48.42 -31.52 -16.41
CA GLU A 231 48.57 -30.31 -15.59
C GLU A 231 47.57 -29.22 -16.02
N GLU A 232 47.42 -29.04 -17.34
CA GLU A 232 46.46 -28.09 -17.93
C GLU A 232 45.01 -28.52 -17.70
N GLN A 233 44.69 -29.81 -17.82
CA GLN A 233 43.38 -30.36 -17.43
C GLN A 233 43.08 -30.09 -15.95
N GLN A 234 44.01 -30.38 -15.03
CA GLN A 234 43.79 -30.16 -13.60
C GLN A 234 43.57 -28.68 -13.26
N ARG A 235 44.30 -27.78 -13.92
CA ARG A 235 44.09 -26.32 -13.81
C ARG A 235 42.69 -25.90 -14.29
N LEU A 236 42.25 -26.41 -15.44
CA LEU A 236 40.91 -26.13 -15.97
C LEU A 236 39.80 -26.70 -15.08
N GLU A 237 40.00 -27.88 -14.49
CA GLU A 237 39.07 -28.47 -13.51
C GLU A 237 38.98 -27.67 -12.20
N GLN A 238 40.08 -27.07 -11.74
CA GLN A 238 40.08 -26.16 -10.59
C GLN A 238 39.28 -24.88 -10.91
N GLN A 239 39.57 -24.24 -12.05
CA GLN A 239 38.82 -23.05 -12.51
C GLN A 239 37.32 -23.34 -12.69
N LEU A 240 36.96 -24.52 -13.20
CA LEU A 240 35.55 -24.95 -13.30
C LEU A 240 34.86 -25.12 -11.94
N LYS A 241 35.60 -25.52 -10.89
CA LYS A 241 35.07 -25.60 -9.52
C LYS A 241 34.88 -24.21 -8.92
N GLU A 242 35.85 -23.31 -9.10
CA GLU A 242 35.77 -21.92 -8.66
C GLU A 242 34.58 -21.18 -9.31
N ILE A 243 34.41 -21.31 -10.63
CA ILE A 243 33.29 -20.71 -11.38
C ILE A 243 31.93 -21.28 -10.92
N LYS A 244 31.84 -22.57 -10.60
CA LYS A 244 30.62 -23.16 -10.04
C LYS A 244 30.29 -22.58 -8.66
N ILE A 245 31.26 -22.52 -7.75
CA ILE A 245 31.08 -21.94 -6.41
C ILE A 245 30.71 -20.45 -6.49
N LEU A 246 31.26 -19.71 -7.46
CA LEU A 246 30.89 -18.32 -7.72
C LEU A 246 29.44 -18.22 -8.21
N ASN A 247 29.05 -19.02 -9.22
CA ASN A 247 27.68 -19.05 -9.73
C ASN A 247 26.67 -19.38 -8.63
N GLU A 248 26.91 -20.42 -7.83
CA GLU A 248 26.05 -20.84 -6.70
C GLU A 248 25.89 -19.78 -5.61
N ARG A 249 26.88 -18.89 -5.44
CA ARG A 249 26.75 -17.70 -4.57
C ARG A 249 25.89 -16.65 -5.24
N THR A 250 26.20 -16.29 -6.48
CA THR A 250 25.45 -15.25 -7.21
C THR A 250 23.97 -15.62 -7.42
N THR A 251 23.60 -16.89 -7.60
CA THR A 251 22.19 -17.30 -7.67
C THR A 251 21.50 -17.15 -6.31
N LYS A 252 22.15 -17.52 -5.19
CA LYS A 252 21.59 -17.32 -3.84
C LYS A 252 21.46 -15.85 -3.48
N ASP A 253 22.40 -15.01 -3.89
CA ASP A 253 22.33 -13.56 -3.71
C ASP A 253 21.19 -12.97 -4.55
N LEU A 254 21.01 -13.43 -5.79
CA LEU A 254 19.92 -13.00 -6.68
C LEU A 254 18.55 -13.48 -6.16
N GLU A 255 18.42 -14.72 -5.69
CA GLU A 255 17.23 -15.25 -5.01
C GLU A 255 16.87 -14.40 -3.78
N GLN A 256 17.84 -14.07 -2.93
CA GLN A 256 17.62 -13.18 -1.77
C GLN A 256 17.17 -11.78 -2.18
N MET A 257 17.76 -11.20 -3.23
CA MET A 257 17.35 -9.89 -3.74
C MET A 257 15.97 -9.94 -4.40
N GLN A 258 15.60 -11.03 -5.06
CA GLN A 258 14.27 -11.25 -5.62
C GLN A 258 13.21 -11.39 -4.51
N VAL A 259 13.50 -12.12 -3.43
CA VAL A 259 12.61 -12.21 -2.25
C VAL A 259 12.45 -10.84 -1.57
N LYS A 260 13.52 -10.04 -1.45
CA LYS A 260 13.43 -8.66 -0.94
C LYS A 260 12.59 -7.76 -1.84
N ASN A 261 12.79 -7.83 -3.16
CA ASN A 261 12.04 -7.03 -4.13
C ASN A 261 10.54 -7.38 -4.10
N ASN A 262 10.20 -8.67 -4.02
CA ASN A 262 8.80 -9.11 -3.91
C ASN A 262 8.13 -8.61 -2.61
N LYS A 263 8.86 -8.54 -1.49
CA LYS A 263 8.35 -7.93 -0.24
C LYS A 263 8.12 -6.42 -0.40
N LEU A 264 9.10 -5.69 -0.95
CA LEU A 264 8.98 -4.25 -1.19
C LEU A 264 7.82 -3.91 -2.15
N LEU A 265 7.58 -4.75 -3.18
CA LEU A 265 6.41 -4.64 -4.04
C LEU A 265 5.11 -4.83 -3.26
N GLN A 266 5.01 -5.87 -2.44
CA GLN A 266 3.82 -6.13 -1.61
C GLN A 266 3.58 -5.03 -0.56
N GLU A 267 4.65 -4.48 0.03
CA GLU A 267 4.60 -3.33 0.93
C GLU A 267 4.14 -2.05 0.19
N CYS A 268 4.58 -1.83 -1.06
CA CYS A 268 4.10 -0.73 -1.90
C CYS A 268 2.62 -0.87 -2.28
N GLU A 269 2.15 -2.07 -2.60
CA GLU A 269 0.73 -2.35 -2.88
C GLU A 269 -0.15 -2.11 -1.63
N GLN A 270 0.31 -2.53 -0.46
CA GLN A 270 -0.35 -2.26 0.83
C GLN A 270 -0.39 -0.74 1.12
N LEU A 271 0.73 -0.03 0.95
CA LEU A 271 0.78 1.43 1.15
C LEU A 271 -0.09 2.18 0.13
N SER A 272 -0.22 1.71 -1.12
CA SER A 272 -1.11 2.31 -2.12
C SER A 272 -2.59 2.13 -1.73
N SER A 273 -3.00 0.93 -1.34
CA SER A 273 -4.38 0.66 -0.91
C SER A 273 -4.76 1.39 0.38
N VAL A 274 -3.84 1.50 1.35
CA VAL A 274 -4.03 2.35 2.54
C VAL A 274 -4.15 3.83 2.17
N LYS A 275 -3.34 4.33 1.23
CA LYS A 275 -3.42 5.71 0.74
C LYS A 275 -4.76 5.98 0.02
N GLU A 276 -5.25 5.04 -0.78
CA GLU A 276 -6.55 5.15 -1.45
C GLU A 276 -7.71 5.17 -0.44
N HIS A 277 -7.66 4.29 0.58
CA HIS A 277 -8.65 4.26 1.65
C HIS A 277 -8.67 5.58 2.45
N LEU A 278 -7.50 6.08 2.87
CA LEU A 278 -7.38 7.37 3.55
C LEU A 278 -7.82 8.53 2.65
N SER A 279 -7.59 8.46 1.33
CA SER A 279 -8.07 9.48 0.39
C SER A 279 -9.61 9.50 0.30
N LEU A 280 -10.26 8.34 0.38
CA LEU A 280 -11.72 8.22 0.40
C LEU A 280 -12.30 8.74 1.72
N GLU A 281 -11.68 8.42 2.87
CA GLU A 281 -12.10 8.94 4.18
C GLU A 281 -11.93 10.47 4.29
N ASN A 282 -10.82 11.01 3.78
CA ASN A 282 -10.63 12.46 3.67
C ASN A 282 -11.67 13.12 2.75
N GLN A 283 -12.10 12.45 1.67
CA GLN A 283 -13.16 12.96 0.81
C GLN A 283 -14.55 12.90 1.47
N GLN A 284 -14.84 11.85 2.23
CA GLN A 284 -16.08 11.70 2.99
C GLN A 284 -16.18 12.77 4.09
N THR A 285 -15.16 12.87 4.95
CA THR A 285 -15.10 13.87 6.03
C THR A 285 -15.11 15.31 5.51
N ALA A 286 -14.48 15.59 4.37
CA ALA A 286 -14.57 16.91 3.73
C ALA A 286 -15.98 17.24 3.19
N ASN A 287 -16.76 16.23 2.77
CA ASN A 287 -18.14 16.41 2.38
C ASN A 287 -19.06 16.59 3.60
N GLU A 288 -18.86 15.80 4.67
CA GLU A 288 -19.58 15.98 5.94
C GLU A 288 -19.33 17.36 6.55
N LEU A 289 -18.08 17.85 6.51
CA LEU A 289 -17.72 19.19 6.98
C LEU A 289 -18.46 20.28 6.20
N LYS A 290 -18.56 20.17 4.86
CA LYS A 290 -19.37 21.10 4.05
C LYS A 290 -20.85 21.08 4.43
N MET A 291 -21.45 19.89 4.62
CA MET A 291 -22.85 19.80 5.07
C MET A 291 -23.04 20.52 6.41
N ARG A 292 -22.09 20.36 7.36
CA ARG A 292 -22.12 21.07 8.65
C ARG A 292 -21.86 22.57 8.53
N GLU A 293 -21.02 23.01 7.59
CA GLU A 293 -20.86 24.45 7.28
C GLU A 293 -22.15 25.04 6.69
N GLU A 294 -22.85 24.31 5.82
CA GLU A 294 -24.15 24.72 5.28
C GLU A 294 -25.23 24.77 6.37
N GLU A 295 -25.34 23.76 7.24
CA GLU A 295 -26.21 23.78 8.43
C GLU A 295 -25.91 24.98 9.35
N VAL A 296 -24.63 25.23 9.67
CA VAL A 296 -24.22 26.37 10.50
C VAL A 296 -24.56 27.71 9.82
N ASN A 297 -24.44 27.80 8.49
CA ASN A 297 -24.82 29.00 7.75
C ASN A 297 -26.34 29.21 7.70
N GLN A 298 -27.15 28.14 7.62
CA GLN A 298 -28.60 28.22 7.76
C GLN A 298 -28.98 28.69 9.17
N MET A 299 -28.43 28.08 10.22
CA MET A 299 -28.64 28.48 11.62
C MET A 299 -28.25 29.94 11.88
N ARG A 300 -27.14 30.42 11.29
CA ARG A 300 -26.74 31.84 11.34
C ARG A 300 -27.75 32.77 10.68
N GLN A 301 -28.33 32.38 9.54
CA GLN A 301 -29.39 33.15 8.89
C GLN A 301 -30.67 33.19 9.74
N GLU A 302 -31.02 32.10 10.42
CA GLU A 302 -32.17 32.06 11.32
C GLU A 302 -31.96 32.91 12.57
N ILE A 303 -30.79 32.82 13.21
CA ILE A 303 -30.41 33.71 14.33
C ILE A 303 -30.47 35.18 13.89
N ALA A 304 -30.04 35.52 12.67
CA ALA A 304 -30.16 36.88 12.14
C ALA A 304 -31.62 37.33 11.90
N LYS A 305 -32.50 36.43 11.42
CA LYS A 305 -33.96 36.69 11.30
C LYS A 305 -34.58 36.92 12.68
N GLN A 306 -34.32 36.03 13.64
CA GLN A 306 -34.83 36.10 15.02
C GLN A 306 -34.33 37.36 15.75
N THR A 307 -33.07 37.75 15.55
CA THR A 307 -32.50 38.97 16.15
C THR A 307 -33.21 40.23 15.63
N LYS A 308 -33.44 40.33 14.31
CA LYS A 308 -34.22 41.42 13.71
C LYS A 308 -35.68 41.45 14.18
N MET A 309 -36.29 40.27 14.35
CA MET A 309 -37.64 40.16 14.92
C MET A 309 -37.69 40.62 16.38
N ARG A 310 -36.71 40.22 17.21
CA ARG A 310 -36.56 40.69 18.60
C ARG A 310 -36.38 42.20 18.66
N GLU A 311 -35.51 42.78 17.84
CA GLU A 311 -35.31 44.24 17.76
C GLU A 311 -36.60 44.98 17.36
N ALA A 312 -37.37 44.45 16.40
CA ALA A 312 -38.64 45.03 15.99
C ALA A 312 -39.71 44.97 17.10
N ILE A 313 -39.77 43.85 17.85
CA ILE A 313 -40.64 43.70 19.01
C ILE A 313 -40.20 44.63 20.14
N GLN A 314 -38.89 44.71 20.42
CA GLN A 314 -38.33 45.58 21.46
C GLN A 314 -38.61 47.06 21.18
N LYS A 315 -38.49 47.52 19.92
CA LYS A 315 -38.87 48.88 19.52
C LYS A 315 -40.36 49.16 19.72
N LYS A 316 -41.24 48.21 19.37
CA LYS A 316 -42.68 48.32 19.66
C LYS A 316 -42.97 48.34 21.17
N PHE A 317 -42.23 47.56 21.96
CA PHE A 317 -42.39 47.53 23.41
C PHE A 317 -42.07 48.90 24.04
N HIS A 318 -40.93 49.51 23.69
CA HIS A 318 -40.60 50.87 24.16
C HIS A 318 -41.68 51.89 23.74
N GLN A 319 -42.16 51.83 22.49
CA GLN A 319 -43.26 52.70 22.03
C GLN A 319 -44.57 52.52 22.84
N MET A 320 -44.85 51.31 23.34
CA MET A 320 -46.00 51.06 24.21
C MET A 320 -45.74 51.51 25.65
N GLU A 321 -44.49 51.46 26.14
CA GLU A 321 -44.10 52.01 27.44
C GLU A 321 -44.15 53.55 27.45
N ASP A 322 -43.67 54.20 26.39
CA ASP A 322 -43.77 55.65 26.19
C ASP A 322 -45.24 56.09 26.18
N GLN A 323 -46.09 55.43 25.37
CA GLN A 323 -47.54 55.70 25.33
C GLN A 323 -48.23 55.45 26.69
N LYS A 324 -47.80 54.42 27.43
CA LYS A 324 -48.30 54.18 28.79
C LYS A 324 -47.89 55.31 29.73
N ALA A 325 -46.64 55.78 29.67
CA ALA A 325 -46.16 56.89 30.49
C ALA A 325 -46.93 58.19 30.20
N ASP A 326 -47.22 58.50 28.93
CA ASP A 326 -48.08 59.62 28.53
C ASP A 326 -49.50 59.49 29.12
N VAL A 327 -50.09 58.29 29.10
CA VAL A 327 -51.42 58.03 29.67
C VAL A 327 -51.41 58.07 31.21
N ASP A 328 -50.34 57.59 31.85
CA ASP A 328 -50.13 57.71 33.30
C ASP A 328 -50.04 59.19 33.71
N VAL A 329 -49.29 60.03 32.96
CA VAL A 329 -49.22 61.48 33.16
C VAL A 329 -50.58 62.17 32.94
N GLN A 330 -51.31 61.81 31.88
CA GLN A 330 -52.67 62.32 31.65
C GLN A 330 -53.61 61.94 32.80
N ARG A 331 -53.52 60.71 33.34
CA ARG A 331 -54.34 60.30 34.49
C ARG A 331 -54.01 61.13 35.74
N GLU A 332 -52.74 61.38 36.04
CA GLU A 332 -52.39 62.20 37.22
C GLU A 332 -52.79 63.68 37.04
N THR A 333 -52.71 64.25 35.83
CA THR A 333 -53.24 65.62 35.59
C THR A 333 -54.77 65.68 35.71
N LEU A 334 -55.50 64.67 35.23
CA LEU A 334 -56.94 64.56 35.41
C LEU A 334 -57.34 64.38 36.88
N LYS A 335 -56.60 63.57 37.67
CA LYS A 335 -56.81 63.49 39.14
C LYS A 335 -56.59 64.84 39.82
N ALA A 336 -55.57 65.59 39.43
CA ALA A 336 -55.30 66.92 39.99
C ALA A 336 -56.43 67.93 39.66
N GLN A 337 -56.99 67.85 38.44
CA GLN A 337 -58.17 68.63 38.05
C GLN A 337 -59.42 68.23 38.85
N ILE A 338 -59.66 66.92 39.04
CA ILE A 338 -60.78 66.42 39.86
C ILE A 338 -60.64 66.92 41.30
N ALA A 339 -59.48 66.78 41.94
CA ALA A 339 -59.25 67.25 43.31
C ALA A 339 -59.39 68.78 43.45
N GLY A 340 -59.09 69.55 42.39
CA GLY A 340 -59.39 70.97 42.31
C GLY A 340 -60.89 71.24 42.30
N LEU A 341 -61.63 70.60 41.39
CA LEU A 341 -63.08 70.74 41.27
C LEU A 341 -63.85 70.25 42.51
N GLU A 342 -63.37 69.20 43.19
CA GLU A 342 -63.92 68.71 44.46
C GLU A 342 -63.75 69.75 45.57
N LYS A 343 -62.59 70.41 45.65
CA LYS A 343 -62.33 71.49 46.61
C LYS A 343 -63.16 72.74 46.31
N ASP A 344 -63.29 73.10 45.04
CA ASP A 344 -64.14 74.23 44.62
C ASP A 344 -65.61 73.94 44.93
N LEU A 345 -66.08 72.71 44.69
CA LEU A 345 -67.42 72.24 45.09
C LEU A 345 -67.62 72.29 46.61
N GLU A 346 -66.65 71.84 47.41
CA GLU A 346 -66.71 71.92 48.89
C GLU A 346 -66.78 73.38 49.36
N SER A 347 -66.04 74.29 48.71
CA SER A 347 -66.09 75.73 49.02
C SER A 347 -67.46 76.33 48.70
N SER A 348 -68.07 75.94 47.57
CA SER A 348 -69.42 76.34 47.16
C SER A 348 -70.49 75.80 48.10
N GLN A 349 -70.38 74.54 48.54
CA GLN A 349 -71.27 73.95 49.55
C GLN A 349 -71.19 74.71 50.89
N LYS A 350 -69.97 75.08 51.34
CA LYS A 350 -69.78 75.90 52.55
C LYS A 350 -70.39 77.30 52.41
N GLN A 351 -70.31 77.92 51.22
CA GLN A 351 -70.98 79.19 50.95
C GLN A 351 -72.51 79.06 51.01
N VAL A 352 -73.07 78.01 50.39
CA VAL A 352 -74.51 77.72 50.46
C VAL A 352 -74.98 77.45 51.90
N GLU A 353 -74.15 76.84 52.74
CA GLU A 353 -74.44 76.70 54.17
C GLU A 353 -74.43 78.04 54.94
N THR A 354 -73.51 78.96 54.63
CA THR A 354 -73.50 80.29 55.26
C THR A 354 -74.68 81.15 54.79
N ASP A 355 -75.01 81.11 53.49
CA ASP A 355 -76.14 81.83 52.91
C ASP A 355 -77.46 81.31 53.50
N ARG A 356 -77.58 79.99 53.68
CA ARG A 356 -78.72 79.38 54.37
C ARG A 356 -78.85 79.85 55.82
N LYS A 357 -77.75 79.94 56.58
CA LYS A 357 -77.78 80.44 57.97
C LYS A 357 -78.25 81.89 58.01
N ALA A 358 -77.76 82.75 57.11
CA ALA A 358 -78.23 84.13 56.97
C ALA A 358 -79.72 84.22 56.60
N ILE A 359 -80.22 83.35 55.72
CA ILE A 359 -81.66 83.25 55.40
C ILE A 359 -82.48 82.82 56.62
N GLU A 360 -82.02 81.84 57.39
CA GLU A 360 -82.69 81.40 58.63
C GLU A 360 -82.68 82.49 59.71
N GLU A 361 -81.67 83.36 59.76
CA GLU A 361 -81.61 84.53 60.64
C GLU A 361 -82.59 85.64 60.19
N LEU A 362 -82.60 86.00 58.90
CA LEU A 362 -83.56 86.97 58.33
C LEU A 362 -85.02 86.51 58.51
N ILE A 363 -85.29 85.20 58.47
CA ILE A 363 -86.60 84.62 58.79
C ILE A 363 -86.98 84.83 60.26
N ARG A 364 -86.03 84.69 61.20
CA ARG A 364 -86.25 84.96 62.63
C ARG A 364 -86.51 86.45 62.87
N GLU A 365 -85.74 87.34 62.23
CA GLU A 365 -85.96 88.79 62.32
C GLU A 365 -87.34 89.18 61.79
N ARG A 366 -87.73 88.68 60.61
CA ARG A 366 -89.08 88.84 60.06
C ARG A 366 -90.16 88.42 61.06
N ASP A 367 -90.00 87.27 61.72
CA ASP A 367 -91.02 86.74 62.64
C ASP A 367 -91.07 87.48 63.98
N ILE A 368 -89.94 88.03 64.44
CA ILE A 368 -89.90 88.97 65.58
C ILE A 368 -90.59 90.28 65.22
N LEU A 369 -90.29 90.86 64.05
CA LEU A 369 -90.92 92.08 63.55
C LEU A 369 -92.43 91.90 63.35
N ASN A 370 -92.86 90.78 62.76
CA ASN A 370 -94.28 90.45 62.56
C ASN A 370 -95.02 90.28 63.91
N LYS A 371 -94.42 89.57 64.89
CA LYS A 371 -94.97 89.49 66.26
C LYS A 371 -95.07 90.86 66.93
N ASN A 372 -94.11 91.76 66.70
CA ASN A 372 -94.15 93.12 67.24
C ASN A 372 -95.22 93.99 66.53
N MET A 373 -95.38 93.84 65.22
CA MET A 373 -96.44 94.49 64.44
C MET A 373 -97.83 94.05 64.90
N ILE A 374 -98.05 92.75 65.13
CA ILE A 374 -99.32 92.21 65.65
C ILE A 374 -99.62 92.75 67.06
N LYS A 375 -98.61 92.80 67.94
CA LYS A 375 -98.75 93.44 69.27
C LYS A 375 -99.13 94.91 69.18
N ALA A 376 -98.50 95.66 68.27
CA ALA A 376 -98.83 97.06 68.03
C ALA A 376 -100.27 97.22 67.54
N ALA A 377 -100.68 96.44 66.52
CA ALA A 377 -102.04 96.47 65.97
C ALA A 377 -103.11 96.16 67.04
N LEU A 378 -102.91 95.13 67.87
CA LEU A 378 -103.82 94.80 68.99
C LEU A 378 -103.86 95.90 70.06
N SER A 379 -102.76 96.63 70.26
CA SER A 379 -102.75 97.80 71.15
C SER A 379 -103.52 98.97 70.54
N THR A 380 -103.36 99.22 69.25
CA THR A 380 -104.12 100.25 68.51
C THR A 380 -105.61 99.93 68.48
N GLU A 381 -106.01 98.67 68.30
CA GLU A 381 -107.41 98.24 68.34
C GLU A 381 -108.04 98.50 69.71
N LYS A 382 -107.34 98.17 70.81
CA LYS A 382 -107.79 98.51 72.17
C LYS A 382 -107.98 100.03 72.33
N GLN A 383 -107.01 100.82 71.87
CA GLN A 383 -107.11 102.28 71.90
C GLN A 383 -108.30 102.80 71.08
N GLN A 384 -108.54 102.23 69.89
CA GLN A 384 -109.64 102.59 69.01
C GLN A 384 -111.01 102.23 69.62
N ASN A 385 -111.10 101.12 70.35
CA ASN A 385 -112.33 100.73 71.05
C ASN A 385 -112.59 101.61 72.29
N ILE A 386 -111.55 102.09 72.99
CA ILE A 386 -111.69 103.12 74.02
C ILE A 386 -112.19 104.44 73.41
N VAL A 387 -111.66 104.86 72.26
CA VAL A 387 -112.14 106.07 71.54
C VAL A 387 -113.62 105.93 71.13
N LYS A 388 -114.04 104.77 70.58
CA LYS A 388 -115.46 104.52 70.25
C LYS A 388 -116.39 104.63 71.48
N LEU A 389 -115.93 104.20 72.66
CA LEU A 389 -116.69 104.33 73.91
C LEU A 389 -116.83 105.80 74.31
N LEU A 390 -115.73 106.56 74.30
CA LEU A 390 -115.73 108.00 74.58
C LEU A 390 -116.55 108.81 73.55
N GLU A 391 -116.64 108.35 72.31
CA GLU A 391 -117.55 108.92 71.30
C GLU A 391 -119.03 108.60 71.56
N GLN A 392 -119.36 107.51 72.25
CA GLN A 392 -120.72 107.21 72.71
C GLN A 392 -121.07 108.06 73.92
N ASP A 393 -120.18 108.15 74.92
CA ASP A 393 -120.33 109.01 76.10
C ASP A 393 -120.44 110.50 75.72
N LYS A 394 -119.70 110.94 74.70
CA LYS A 394 -119.83 112.29 74.14
C LYS A 394 -121.21 112.53 73.56
N LYS A 395 -121.82 111.54 72.89
CA LYS A 395 -123.16 111.68 72.27
C LYS A 395 -124.29 111.70 73.30
N THR A 396 -124.19 110.94 74.39
CA THR A 396 -125.17 111.03 75.49
C THR A 396 -125.08 112.39 76.17
N LEU A 397 -123.88 112.87 76.50
CA LEU A 397 -123.66 114.21 77.06
C LEU A 397 -124.12 115.33 76.11
N GLU A 398 -123.88 115.22 74.80
CA GLU A 398 -124.41 116.17 73.81
C GLU A 398 -125.95 116.16 73.76
N HIS A 399 -126.59 115.00 73.93
CA HIS A 399 -128.04 114.88 74.00
C HIS A 399 -128.60 115.52 75.28
N GLU A 400 -128.00 115.26 76.44
CA GLU A 400 -128.35 115.90 77.72
C GLU A 400 -128.21 117.43 77.65
N ILE A 401 -127.09 117.94 77.10
CA ILE A 401 -126.87 119.38 76.88
C ILE A 401 -127.92 119.96 75.93
N SER A 402 -128.40 119.20 74.94
CA SER A 402 -129.50 119.63 74.06
C SER A 402 -130.84 119.72 74.81
N GLY A 403 -131.13 118.77 75.72
CA GLY A 403 -132.29 118.78 76.60
C GLY A 403 -132.27 119.97 77.55
N TYR A 404 -131.17 120.16 78.29
CA TYR A 404 -131.00 121.32 79.19
C TYR A 404 -131.11 122.67 78.46
N ARG A 405 -130.69 122.77 77.18
CA ARG A 405 -130.94 123.96 76.35
C ARG A 405 -132.42 124.15 76.03
N HIS A 406 -133.17 123.10 75.74
CA HIS A 406 -134.63 123.16 75.52
C HIS A 406 -135.40 123.53 76.81
N GLU A 407 -135.07 122.90 77.94
CA GLU A 407 -135.65 123.26 79.25
C GLU A 407 -135.36 124.72 79.61
N ALA A 408 -134.11 125.18 79.46
CA ALA A 408 -133.75 126.59 79.72
C ALA A 408 -134.49 127.58 78.79
N GLN A 409 -134.87 127.17 77.57
CA GLN A 409 -135.62 128.00 76.64
C GLN A 409 -137.14 128.00 76.92
N LYS A 410 -137.69 126.90 77.46
CA LYS A 410 -139.06 126.87 78.03
C LYS A 410 -139.15 127.74 79.29
N GLN A 411 -138.23 127.56 80.23
CA GLN A 411 -138.16 128.29 81.51
C GLN A 411 -138.16 129.82 81.30
N ARG A 412 -137.37 130.32 80.34
CA ARG A 412 -137.32 131.77 80.02
C ARG A 412 -138.65 132.35 79.50
N LYS A 413 -139.52 131.55 78.88
CA LYS A 413 -140.87 131.98 78.46
C LYS A 413 -141.87 131.95 79.63
N ILE A 414 -141.72 130.98 80.52
CA ILE A 414 -142.57 130.81 81.71
C ILE A 414 -142.31 131.92 82.75
N ILE A 415 -141.05 132.31 82.95
CA ILE A 415 -140.66 133.41 83.86
C ILE A 415 -141.41 134.71 83.50
N GLN A 416 -141.48 135.05 82.21
CA GLN A 416 -142.17 136.26 81.72
C GLN A 416 -143.70 136.27 81.91
N GLN A 417 -144.30 135.15 82.30
CA GLN A 417 -145.72 135.06 82.68
C GLN A 417 -145.89 134.98 84.21
N LEU A 418 -144.99 134.28 84.92
CA LEU A 418 -145.04 134.15 86.39
C LEU A 418 -144.70 135.45 87.14
N GLU A 419 -144.01 136.41 86.51
CA GLU A 419 -143.75 137.75 87.07
C GLU A 419 -145.00 138.62 87.29
N LYS A 420 -146.19 138.22 86.82
CA LYS A 420 -147.43 138.99 86.99
C LYS A 420 -148.47 138.44 87.98
N GLU A 421 -148.35 137.20 88.43
CA GLU A 421 -149.43 136.55 89.21
C GLU A 421 -148.96 135.91 90.53
N ARG A 422 -147.65 135.85 90.81
CA ARG A 422 -147.08 135.17 91.98
C ARG A 422 -147.13 135.98 93.30
N ASP A 423 -147.99 136.99 93.39
CA ASP A 423 -148.21 137.82 94.58
C ASP A 423 -149.44 137.37 95.41
N ARG A 424 -149.87 136.11 95.22
CA ARG A 424 -150.97 135.48 95.97
C ARG A 424 -150.62 134.09 96.47
N TYR A 425 -150.09 134.10 97.69
CA TYR A 425 -149.95 132.99 98.65
C TYR A 425 -148.92 131.91 98.25
N ILE A 426 -147.90 131.57 99.05
CA ILE A 426 -147.74 131.42 100.52
C ILE A 426 -148.29 130.07 101.01
N ASN A 427 -147.38 129.28 101.61
CA ASN A 427 -147.55 127.99 102.28
C ASN A 427 -147.84 126.77 101.36
N GLU A 428 -147.31 125.56 101.62
CA GLU A 428 -146.48 125.08 102.74
C GLU A 428 -145.55 123.88 102.42
N THR A 429 -144.67 123.58 103.38
CA THR A 429 -143.77 122.41 103.58
C THR A 429 -144.41 121.02 103.32
N SER A 430 -143.77 119.95 102.79
CA SER A 430 -142.47 119.21 103.01
C SER A 430 -142.56 117.96 103.93
N ASN A 431 -141.79 116.88 103.61
CA ASN A 431 -141.25 115.83 104.53
C ASN A 431 -142.21 114.70 105.06
N LEU A 432 -141.81 113.46 105.49
CA LEU A 432 -140.50 112.74 105.69
C LEU A 432 -140.65 111.17 105.89
N MET A 433 -139.61 110.35 105.54
CA MET A 433 -138.95 109.22 106.31
C MET A 433 -139.47 107.73 106.49
N GLN A 434 -138.82 106.76 105.76
CA GLN A 434 -138.05 105.53 106.19
C GLN A 434 -138.57 104.32 107.07
N LYS A 435 -138.28 103.04 106.66
CA LYS A 435 -137.72 101.86 107.48
C LYS A 435 -137.49 100.53 106.67
N ALA A 436 -137.07 99.39 107.29
CA ALA A 436 -136.38 98.20 106.66
C ALA A 436 -136.54 96.82 107.37
N MET A 437 -136.16 95.64 106.76
CA MET A 437 -135.43 94.46 107.39
C MET A 437 -135.19 93.15 106.53
N ARG A 438 -134.04 92.46 106.75
CA ARG A 438 -133.73 90.98 106.87
C ARG A 438 -133.44 89.95 105.71
N GLU A 439 -132.73 88.88 106.15
CA GLU A 439 -132.42 87.50 105.62
C GLU A 439 -131.53 87.32 104.36
N THR A 440 -130.55 86.40 104.19
CA THR A 440 -129.89 85.24 104.90
C THR A 440 -130.01 83.79 104.37
N GLU A 441 -129.88 83.55 103.04
CA GLU A 441 -129.65 82.18 102.48
C GLU A 441 -128.45 82.06 101.49
N LEU A 442 -127.71 83.14 101.22
CA LEU A 442 -126.75 83.25 100.09
C LEU A 442 -125.31 82.74 100.33
N PHE A 443 -125.06 81.96 101.39
CA PHE A 443 -123.71 81.51 101.78
C PHE A 443 -123.38 80.07 101.35
N ASP A 444 -124.24 79.09 101.69
CA ASP A 444 -123.92 77.67 101.55
C ASP A 444 -123.77 77.17 100.11
N TRP A 445 -124.38 77.86 99.14
CA TRP A 445 -124.18 77.57 97.71
C TRP A 445 -122.82 78.03 97.18
N ARG A 446 -122.21 79.09 97.75
CA ARG A 446 -120.90 79.58 97.30
C ARG A 446 -119.79 78.60 97.64
N LYS A 447 -119.87 77.95 98.81
CA LYS A 447 -118.87 76.97 99.24
C LYS A 447 -118.83 75.75 98.30
N LYS A 448 -119.99 75.23 97.89
CA LYS A 448 -120.10 74.12 96.91
C LYS A 448 -119.51 74.47 95.55
N VAL A 449 -119.67 75.72 95.08
CA VAL A 449 -119.03 76.19 93.84
C VAL A 449 -117.51 76.20 93.97
N THR A 450 -116.95 76.76 95.05
CA THR A 450 -115.49 76.78 95.24
C THR A 450 -114.86 75.39 95.40
N GLU A 451 -115.59 74.43 95.98
CA GLU A 451 -115.13 73.04 96.08
C GLU A 451 -115.14 72.33 94.71
N ALA A 452 -116.15 72.59 93.86
CA ALA A 452 -116.21 72.08 92.49
C ALA A 452 -115.15 72.72 91.56
N GLU A 453 -114.92 74.04 91.66
CA GLU A 453 -113.86 74.75 90.92
C GLU A 453 -112.46 74.25 91.26
N CYS A 454 -112.23 73.87 92.52
CA CYS A 454 -110.96 73.29 92.97
C CYS A 454 -110.75 71.88 92.37
N GLN A 455 -111.79 71.05 92.38
CA GLN A 455 -111.77 69.72 91.75
C GLN A 455 -111.57 69.80 90.23
N LEU A 456 -112.20 70.77 89.56
CA LEU A 456 -112.02 70.99 88.12
C LEU A 456 -110.55 71.29 87.77
N LYS A 457 -109.93 72.26 88.46
CA LYS A 457 -108.51 72.60 88.25
C LYS A 457 -107.56 71.46 88.54
N GLN A 458 -107.87 70.63 89.55
CA GLN A 458 -107.07 69.45 89.84
C GLN A 458 -107.13 68.43 88.68
N GLN A 459 -108.31 68.22 88.08
CA GLN A 459 -108.45 67.39 86.88
C GLN A 459 -107.78 68.01 85.64
N GLU A 460 -107.84 69.33 85.46
CA GLU A 460 -107.13 70.03 84.38
C GLU A 460 -105.62 69.78 84.45
N THR A 461 -104.99 69.93 85.64
CA THR A 461 -103.55 69.66 85.80
C THR A 461 -103.16 68.19 85.58
N LEU A 462 -104.04 67.23 85.88
CA LEU A 462 -103.83 65.82 85.54
C LEU A 462 -103.96 65.55 84.03
N LEU A 463 -104.88 66.25 83.35
CA LEU A 463 -105.01 66.15 81.90
C LEU A 463 -103.79 66.75 81.18
N GLU A 464 -103.28 67.88 81.66
CA GLU A 464 -102.04 68.48 81.16
C GLU A 464 -100.82 67.57 81.39
N SER A 465 -100.70 66.93 82.57
CA SER A 465 -99.59 66.00 82.84
C SER A 465 -99.65 64.80 81.89
N VAL A 466 -100.82 64.15 81.75
CA VAL A 466 -101.01 63.01 80.84
C VAL A 466 -100.77 63.39 79.37
N VAL A 467 -101.14 64.60 78.94
CA VAL A 467 -100.81 65.11 77.60
C VAL A 467 -99.30 65.31 77.44
N SER A 468 -98.60 65.81 78.47
CA SER A 468 -97.15 65.98 78.45
C SER A 468 -96.41 64.63 78.40
N GLU A 469 -96.85 63.64 79.18
CA GLU A 469 -96.33 62.27 79.20
C GLU A 469 -96.56 61.58 77.86
N ARG A 470 -97.77 61.66 77.30
CA ARG A 470 -98.08 61.14 75.96
C ARG A 470 -97.16 61.74 74.90
N ASN A 471 -96.92 63.05 74.95
CA ASN A 471 -96.03 63.72 74.01
C ASN A 471 -94.57 63.29 74.19
N LEU A 472 -94.11 63.09 75.44
CA LEU A 472 -92.79 62.55 75.77
C LEU A 472 -92.63 61.11 75.24
N TYR A 473 -93.57 60.20 75.52
CA TYR A 473 -93.53 58.84 75.00
C TYR A 473 -93.61 58.77 73.48
N SER A 474 -94.41 59.65 72.85
CA SER A 474 -94.45 59.76 71.38
C SER A 474 -93.14 60.25 70.81
N LYS A 475 -92.42 61.15 71.50
CA LYS A 475 -91.10 61.61 71.09
C LYS A 475 -90.06 60.49 71.23
N ASN A 476 -89.99 59.84 72.39
CA ASN A 476 -89.07 58.74 72.67
C ASN A 476 -89.29 57.56 71.70
N LEU A 477 -90.53 57.30 71.28
CA LEU A 477 -90.86 56.30 70.26
C LEU A 477 -90.31 56.66 68.88
N ILE A 478 -90.32 57.94 68.49
CA ILE A 478 -89.75 58.42 67.23
C ILE A 478 -88.22 58.34 67.29
N GLU A 479 -87.60 58.81 68.38
CA GLU A 479 -86.14 58.73 68.58
C GLU A 479 -85.66 57.26 68.52
N ALA A 480 -86.35 56.33 69.18
CA ALA A 480 -86.04 54.89 69.09
C ALA A 480 -86.27 54.30 67.68
N GLN A 481 -87.25 54.79 66.91
CA GLN A 481 -87.45 54.38 65.52
C GLN A 481 -86.34 54.92 64.60
N GLU A 482 -85.86 56.14 64.84
CA GLU A 482 -84.73 56.73 64.12
C GLU A 482 -83.42 56.01 64.43
N GLU A 483 -83.15 55.66 65.69
CA GLU A 483 -82.03 54.81 66.11
C GLU A 483 -82.09 53.43 65.43
N ILE A 484 -83.27 52.77 65.42
CA ILE A 484 -83.45 51.48 64.73
C ILE A 484 -83.22 51.63 63.21
N ALA A 485 -83.64 52.74 62.61
CA ALA A 485 -83.39 53.01 61.20
C ALA A 485 -81.90 53.26 60.91
N GLU A 486 -81.21 54.00 61.78
CA GLU A 486 -79.77 54.24 61.66
C GLU A 486 -78.95 52.96 61.87
N MET A 487 -79.30 52.13 62.86
CA MET A 487 -78.68 50.83 63.09
C MET A 487 -78.92 49.86 61.91
N LYS A 488 -80.08 49.91 61.25
CA LYS A 488 -80.33 49.18 59.99
C LYS A 488 -79.47 49.71 58.83
N ARG A 489 -79.22 51.02 58.74
CA ARG A 489 -78.28 51.60 57.75
C ARG A 489 -76.85 51.14 58.05
N LYS A 490 -76.38 51.26 59.30
CA LYS A 490 -75.07 50.79 59.77
C LYS A 490 -74.87 49.30 59.49
N MET A 491 -75.85 48.46 59.78
CA MET A 491 -75.84 47.01 59.48
C MET A 491 -75.75 46.75 57.97
N LYS A 492 -76.46 47.49 57.12
CA LYS A 492 -76.37 47.35 55.66
C LYS A 492 -74.99 47.76 55.13
N THR A 493 -74.42 48.86 55.63
CA THR A 493 -73.06 49.29 55.26
C THR A 493 -72.01 48.27 55.71
N MET A 494 -72.10 47.76 56.93
CA MET A 494 -71.23 46.69 57.44
C MET A 494 -71.35 45.41 56.62
N ASN A 495 -72.58 45.00 56.25
CA ASN A 495 -72.77 43.82 55.41
C ASN A 495 -72.16 44.01 54.01
N ASN A 496 -72.27 45.21 53.42
CA ASN A 496 -71.61 45.54 52.15
C ASN A 496 -70.07 45.59 52.25
N GLN A 497 -69.52 45.92 53.43
CA GLN A 497 -68.08 45.79 53.70
C GLN A 497 -67.67 44.32 53.83
N VAL A 498 -68.46 43.50 54.52
CA VAL A 498 -68.25 42.05 54.66
C VAL A 498 -68.33 41.33 53.31
N THR A 499 -69.21 41.73 52.38
CA THR A 499 -69.19 41.16 51.01
C THR A 499 -67.93 41.58 50.27
N ARG A 500 -67.59 42.88 50.22
CA ARG A 500 -66.35 43.34 49.56
C ARG A 500 -65.09 42.65 50.07
N LEU A 501 -64.97 42.46 51.39
CA LEU A 501 -63.83 41.76 51.98
C LEU A 501 -63.82 40.26 51.63
N ARG A 502 -64.98 39.62 51.44
CA ARG A 502 -65.06 38.25 50.91
C ARG A 502 -64.67 38.20 49.44
N ASP A 503 -65.16 39.13 48.63
CA ASP A 503 -64.84 39.24 47.21
C ASP A 503 -63.31 39.40 47.04
N GLU A 504 -62.70 40.36 47.76
CA GLU A 504 -61.25 40.55 47.84
C GLU A 504 -60.48 39.31 48.34
N ILE A 505 -61.01 38.56 49.31
CA ILE A 505 -60.39 37.31 49.76
C ILE A 505 -60.42 36.29 48.62
N THR A 506 -61.55 36.10 47.94
CA THR A 506 -61.64 35.13 46.83
C THR A 506 -60.79 35.52 45.61
N GLU A 507 -60.63 36.82 45.32
CA GLU A 507 -59.67 37.28 44.31
C GLU A 507 -58.21 36.96 44.71
N LYS A 508 -57.85 37.14 45.98
CA LYS A 508 -56.52 36.82 46.51
C LYS A 508 -56.28 35.30 46.56
N GLU A 509 -57.29 34.50 46.90
CA GLU A 509 -57.25 33.03 46.82
C GLU A 509 -57.06 32.56 45.36
N LEU A 510 -57.75 33.17 44.40
CA LEU A 510 -57.59 32.88 42.97
C LEU A 510 -56.23 33.33 42.42
N ALA A 511 -55.64 34.41 42.95
CA ALA A 511 -54.27 34.81 42.63
C ALA A 511 -53.26 33.79 43.19
N ILE A 512 -53.33 33.47 44.48
CA ILE A 512 -52.49 32.47 45.14
C ILE A 512 -52.59 31.10 44.46
N ALA A 513 -53.77 30.70 43.99
CA ALA A 513 -53.95 29.45 43.24
C ALA A 513 -53.23 29.45 41.88
N LYS A 514 -53.17 30.60 41.18
CA LYS A 514 -52.38 30.77 39.95
C LYS A 514 -50.89 30.75 40.25
N ASP A 515 -50.45 31.52 41.24
CA ASP A 515 -49.04 31.59 41.65
C ASP A 515 -48.51 30.20 42.06
N GLN A 516 -49.31 29.41 42.79
CA GLN A 516 -49.00 28.01 43.11
C GLN A 516 -48.98 27.10 41.87
N GLN A 517 -49.77 27.38 40.83
CA GLN A 517 -49.74 26.62 39.58
C GLN A 517 -48.51 26.97 38.74
N GLU A 518 -48.10 28.25 38.71
CA GLU A 518 -46.88 28.69 38.03
C GLU A 518 -45.62 28.21 38.76
N HIS A 519 -45.59 28.26 40.10
CA HIS A 519 -44.51 27.67 40.91
C HIS A 519 -44.32 26.19 40.57
N LYS A 520 -45.41 25.41 40.52
CA LYS A 520 -45.39 23.97 40.14
C LYS A 520 -45.03 23.69 38.68
N ARG A 521 -45.02 24.70 37.79
CA ARG A 521 -44.43 24.61 36.44
C ARG A 521 -42.94 24.90 36.52
N LEU A 522 -42.56 26.04 37.11
CA LEU A 522 -41.17 26.45 37.29
C LEU A 522 -40.33 25.43 38.06
N GLU A 523 -40.90 24.72 39.05
CA GLU A 523 -40.25 23.59 39.73
C GLU A 523 -39.93 22.45 38.76
N LYS A 524 -40.88 22.04 37.92
CA LYS A 524 -40.68 20.98 36.92
C LYS A 524 -39.70 21.38 35.83
N ASP A 525 -39.78 22.62 35.36
CA ASP A 525 -38.85 23.16 34.36
C ASP A 525 -37.42 23.22 34.95
N ASN A 526 -37.29 23.57 36.23
CA ASN A 526 -36.03 23.57 36.98
C ASN A 526 -35.49 22.15 37.23
N GLU A 527 -36.36 21.16 37.50
CA GLU A 527 -35.99 19.73 37.56
C GLU A 527 -35.55 19.20 36.18
N ALA A 528 -36.24 19.54 35.10
CA ALA A 528 -35.86 19.18 33.74
C ALA A 528 -34.49 19.79 33.37
N LEU A 529 -34.30 21.09 33.60
CA LEU A 529 -33.02 21.78 33.37
C LEU A 529 -31.88 21.22 34.24
N LYS A 530 -32.15 20.74 35.46
CA LYS A 530 -31.17 20.00 36.28
C LYS A 530 -30.80 18.66 35.65
N GLY A 531 -31.77 17.94 35.08
CA GLY A 531 -31.53 16.69 34.35
C GLY A 531 -30.69 16.92 33.09
N GLU A 532 -31.03 17.91 32.27
CA GLU A 532 -30.26 18.32 31.09
C GLU A 532 -28.84 18.76 31.48
N LEU A 533 -28.68 19.54 32.55
CA LEU A 533 -27.37 19.93 33.08
C LEU A 533 -26.53 18.73 33.54
N GLN A 534 -27.14 17.69 34.11
CA GLN A 534 -26.45 16.46 34.50
C GLN A 534 -26.04 15.64 33.26
N LEU A 535 -26.91 15.52 32.27
CA LEU A 535 -26.60 14.84 31.00
C LEU A 535 -25.47 15.54 30.24
N MET A 536 -25.51 16.87 30.14
CA MET A 536 -24.46 17.69 29.52
C MET A 536 -23.14 17.60 30.30
N LYS A 537 -23.18 17.46 31.64
CA LYS A 537 -21.97 17.21 32.44
C LYS A 537 -21.36 15.85 32.16
N LEU A 538 -22.17 14.79 32.08
CA LEU A 538 -21.69 13.45 31.70
C LEU A 538 -21.04 13.45 30.31
N GLN A 539 -21.70 14.03 29.31
CA GLN A 539 -21.14 14.18 27.96
C GLN A 539 -19.85 15.01 27.94
N LEU A 540 -19.74 16.05 28.77
CA LEU A 540 -18.51 16.83 28.93
C LEU A 540 -17.39 16.02 29.62
N GLU A 541 -17.73 15.08 30.49
CA GLU A 541 -16.77 14.20 31.18
C GLU A 541 -16.27 13.08 30.25
N GLU A 542 -17.18 12.45 29.49
CA GLU A 542 -16.88 11.46 28.44
C GLU A 542 -16.00 12.07 27.33
N THR A 543 -16.36 13.26 26.83
CA THR A 543 -15.55 13.95 25.81
C THR A 543 -14.18 14.39 26.31
N LYS A 544 -14.05 14.79 27.59
CA LYS A 544 -12.72 15.00 28.22
C LYS A 544 -11.90 13.71 28.25
N GLN A 545 -12.50 12.58 28.67
CA GLN A 545 -11.80 11.29 28.72
C GLN A 545 -11.33 10.85 27.32
N HIS A 546 -12.14 11.06 26.28
CA HIS A 546 -11.74 10.84 24.88
C HIS A 546 -10.62 11.79 24.42
N VAL A 547 -10.68 13.07 24.79
CA VAL A 547 -9.61 14.04 24.45
C VAL A 547 -8.30 13.69 25.16
N ASP A 548 -8.35 13.23 26.41
CA ASP A 548 -7.15 12.86 27.17
C ASP A 548 -6.58 11.49 26.74
N SER A 549 -7.40 10.53 26.29
CA SER A 549 -6.91 9.31 25.66
C SER A 549 -6.26 9.60 24.30
N GLN A 550 -6.85 10.48 23.48
CA GLN A 550 -6.26 10.94 22.22
C GLN A 550 -4.93 11.69 22.43
N LYS A 551 -4.79 12.52 23.48
CA LYS A 551 -3.50 13.13 23.85
C LYS A 551 -2.45 12.07 24.22
N ALA A 552 -2.84 11.05 24.99
CA ALA A 552 -1.94 9.97 25.36
C ALA A 552 -1.50 9.13 24.14
N GLU A 553 -2.35 8.97 23.13
CA GLU A 553 -1.99 8.35 21.85
C GLU A 553 -1.12 9.26 20.99
N GLN A 554 -1.42 10.56 20.92
CA GLN A 554 -0.58 11.55 20.25
C GLN A 554 0.85 11.56 20.82
N GLN A 555 1.02 11.48 22.14
CA GLN A 555 2.33 11.39 22.79
C GLN A 555 3.07 10.08 22.45
N LYS A 556 2.36 8.93 22.38
CA LYS A 556 2.96 7.65 21.93
C LYS A 556 3.42 7.75 20.47
N LEU A 557 2.60 8.31 19.58
CA LEU A 557 2.91 8.48 18.16
C LEU A 557 4.08 9.47 17.96
N GLN A 558 4.10 10.59 18.69
CA GLN A 558 5.24 11.52 18.69
C GLN A 558 6.54 10.86 19.13
N LYS A 559 6.48 9.97 20.14
CA LYS A 559 7.66 9.19 20.55
C LYS A 559 8.09 8.22 19.45
N ILE A 560 7.17 7.47 18.84
CA ILE A 560 7.47 6.53 17.74
C ILE A 560 8.11 7.26 16.56
N ILE A 561 7.64 8.47 16.21
CA ILE A 561 8.24 9.32 15.18
C ILE A 561 9.68 9.73 15.58
N ALA A 562 9.89 10.19 16.82
CA ALA A 562 11.22 10.59 17.29
C ALA A 562 12.22 9.40 17.34
N ASP A 563 11.77 8.22 17.75
CA ASP A 563 12.56 6.99 17.76
C ASP A 563 12.91 6.57 16.30
N ALA A 564 11.95 6.65 15.38
CA ALA A 564 12.15 6.34 13.95
C ALA A 564 13.06 7.36 13.22
N ASP A 565 12.95 8.65 13.52
CA ASP A 565 13.86 9.68 13.01
C ASP A 565 15.29 9.45 13.51
N ALA A 566 15.44 9.06 14.78
CA ALA A 566 16.74 8.69 15.36
C ALA A 566 17.36 7.45 14.68
N GLU A 567 16.56 6.41 14.39
CA GLU A 567 17.01 5.28 13.59
C GLU A 567 17.40 5.71 12.16
N GLN A 568 16.61 6.55 11.51
CA GLN A 568 16.89 7.02 10.15
C GLN A 568 18.20 7.84 10.09
N VAL A 569 18.51 8.64 11.12
CA VAL A 569 19.80 9.33 11.25
C VAL A 569 20.96 8.35 11.50
N GLN A 570 20.75 7.27 12.26
CA GLN A 570 21.77 6.23 12.42
C GLN A 570 22.03 5.47 11.11
N GLN A 571 20.98 5.09 10.38
CA GLN A 571 21.09 4.42 9.08
C GLN A 571 21.80 5.31 8.05
N LYS A 572 21.50 6.61 8.00
CA LYS A 572 22.23 7.58 7.15
C LYS A 572 23.74 7.62 7.47
N LYS A 573 24.12 7.69 8.74
CA LYS A 573 25.54 7.65 9.16
C LYS A 573 26.24 6.32 8.81
N GLN A 574 25.53 5.20 8.90
CA GLN A 574 26.06 3.89 8.46
C GLN A 574 26.26 3.86 6.93
N LEU A 575 25.32 4.44 6.16
CA LEU A 575 25.44 4.56 4.71
C LEU A 575 26.63 5.45 4.30
N GLU A 576 26.82 6.59 4.97
CA GLU A 576 27.98 7.48 4.78
C GLU A 576 29.31 6.77 5.04
N GLN A 577 29.41 5.98 6.12
CA GLN A 577 30.60 5.17 6.40
C GLN A 577 30.84 4.06 5.37
N LEU A 578 29.78 3.50 4.78
CA LEU A 578 29.89 2.50 3.70
C LEU A 578 30.28 3.15 2.36
N LEU A 579 29.83 4.37 2.09
CA LEU A 579 30.26 5.17 0.93
C LEU A 579 31.74 5.50 1.04
N GLN A 580 32.20 6.07 2.18
CA GLN A 580 33.61 6.35 2.42
C GLN A 580 34.51 5.12 2.23
N ARG A 581 34.09 3.94 2.73
CA ARG A 581 34.81 2.68 2.51
C ARG A 581 34.80 2.20 1.05
N ASN A 582 33.76 2.50 0.27
CA ASN A 582 33.73 2.23 -1.16
C ASN A 582 34.65 3.19 -1.94
N ASP A 583 34.73 4.47 -1.54
CA ASP A 583 35.63 5.46 -2.13
C ASP A 583 37.10 5.13 -1.83
N GLU A 584 37.42 4.75 -0.59
CA GLU A 584 38.73 4.19 -0.20
C GLU A 584 39.07 2.95 -1.04
N ARG A 585 38.12 2.04 -1.22
CA ARG A 585 38.29 0.83 -2.04
C ARG A 585 38.49 1.14 -3.52
N ALA A 586 37.80 2.15 -4.06
CA ALA A 586 37.98 2.64 -5.42
C ALA A 586 39.38 3.25 -5.60
N LEU A 587 39.82 4.10 -4.66
CA LEU A 587 41.18 4.66 -4.63
C LEU A 587 42.27 3.56 -4.54
N LEU A 588 42.01 2.49 -3.79
CA LEU A 588 42.91 1.33 -3.73
C LEU A 588 42.96 0.57 -5.06
N PHE A 589 41.83 0.35 -5.74
CA PHE A 589 41.82 -0.25 -7.08
C PHE A 589 42.53 0.64 -8.11
N GLU A 590 42.32 1.96 -8.06
CA GLU A 590 42.99 2.93 -8.93
C GLU A 590 44.51 2.89 -8.74
N LYS A 591 44.96 2.84 -7.48
CA LYS A 591 46.37 2.70 -7.08
C LYS A 591 46.98 1.37 -7.54
N ILE A 592 46.24 0.26 -7.42
CA ILE A 592 46.66 -1.06 -7.93
C ILE A 592 46.79 -1.01 -9.46
N ARG A 593 45.83 -0.41 -10.18
CA ARG A 593 45.88 -0.29 -11.65
C ARG A 593 47.08 0.54 -12.11
N ILE A 594 47.40 1.62 -11.40
CA ILE A 594 48.60 2.44 -11.63
C ILE A 594 49.87 1.61 -11.37
N GLN A 595 49.95 0.89 -10.25
CA GLN A 595 51.10 0.03 -9.93
C GLN A 595 51.30 -1.08 -10.97
N GLN A 596 50.24 -1.72 -11.46
CA GLN A 596 50.29 -2.70 -12.55
C GLN A 596 50.76 -2.09 -13.89
N SER A 597 50.38 -0.84 -14.18
CA SER A 597 50.88 -0.12 -15.36
C SER A 597 52.36 0.26 -15.23
N ILE A 598 52.84 0.55 -14.02
CA ILE A 598 54.26 0.81 -13.75
C ILE A 598 55.07 -0.49 -13.85
N LEU A 599 54.58 -1.59 -13.27
CA LEU A 599 55.22 -2.91 -13.35
C LEU A 599 55.34 -3.39 -14.80
N SER A 600 54.26 -3.38 -15.59
CA SER A 600 54.32 -3.83 -16.99
C SER A 600 55.24 -2.98 -17.88
N LYS A 601 55.40 -1.67 -17.60
CA LYS A 601 56.44 -0.82 -18.22
C LYS A 601 57.84 -1.21 -17.74
N GLY A 602 58.01 -1.50 -16.46
CA GLY A 602 59.26 -2.02 -15.87
C GLY A 602 59.70 -3.34 -16.52
N ASP A 603 58.78 -4.31 -16.64
CA ASP A 603 59.00 -5.60 -17.29
C ASP A 603 59.34 -5.42 -18.77
N PHE A 604 58.64 -4.55 -19.49
CA PHE A 604 58.96 -4.22 -20.89
C PHE A 604 60.40 -3.67 -21.03
N HIS A 605 60.77 -2.69 -20.21
CA HIS A 605 62.13 -2.13 -20.25
C HIS A 605 63.20 -3.12 -19.78
N TYR A 606 62.90 -3.99 -18.80
CA TYR A 606 63.80 -5.06 -18.37
C TYR A 606 64.03 -6.07 -19.51
N ASN A 607 62.98 -6.53 -20.18
CA ASN A 607 63.09 -7.42 -21.33
C ASN A 607 63.88 -6.77 -22.48
N GLN A 608 63.62 -5.49 -22.77
CA GLN A 608 64.41 -4.72 -23.74
C GLN A 608 65.91 -4.70 -23.38
N ARG A 609 66.27 -4.51 -22.10
CA ARG A 609 67.68 -4.60 -21.65
C ARG A 609 68.24 -6.02 -21.70
N MET A 610 67.43 -7.04 -21.48
CA MET A 610 67.86 -8.44 -21.63
C MET A 610 68.16 -8.78 -23.10
N ASP A 611 67.39 -8.25 -24.06
CA ASP A 611 67.69 -8.39 -25.49
C ASP A 611 68.87 -7.50 -25.93
N ASP A 612 69.03 -6.27 -25.41
CA ASP A 612 70.27 -5.49 -25.59
C ASP A 612 71.50 -6.31 -25.15
N ILE A 613 71.46 -6.90 -23.96
CA ILE A 613 72.52 -7.75 -23.40
C ILE A 613 72.73 -9.00 -24.27
N ARG A 614 71.67 -9.56 -24.86
CA ARG A 614 71.74 -10.72 -25.78
C ARG A 614 72.43 -10.34 -27.10
N LEU A 615 72.09 -9.19 -27.67
CA LEU A 615 72.72 -8.64 -28.88
C LEU A 615 74.21 -8.32 -28.63
N LEU A 616 74.53 -7.67 -27.51
CA LEU A 616 75.92 -7.40 -27.10
C LEU A 616 76.71 -8.70 -26.91
N LYS A 617 76.12 -9.75 -26.29
CA LYS A 617 76.75 -11.08 -26.18
C LYS A 617 76.98 -11.76 -27.54
N LEU A 618 76.14 -11.50 -28.54
CA LEU A 618 76.33 -11.99 -29.91
C LEU A 618 77.44 -11.22 -30.63
N GLU A 619 77.48 -9.89 -30.52
CA GLU A 619 78.54 -9.07 -31.12
C GLU A 619 79.90 -9.33 -30.45
N ILE A 620 79.96 -9.53 -29.14
CA ILE A 620 81.18 -10.00 -28.44
C ILE A 620 81.67 -11.33 -29.04
N LYS A 621 80.78 -12.31 -29.25
CA LYS A 621 81.14 -13.60 -29.89
C LYS A 621 81.60 -13.40 -31.35
N ARG A 622 81.01 -12.45 -32.09
CA ARG A 622 81.41 -12.10 -33.47
C ARG A 622 82.79 -11.43 -33.49
N LEU A 623 83.06 -10.50 -32.58
CA LEU A 623 84.35 -9.83 -32.42
C LEU A 623 85.45 -10.80 -31.96
N GLN A 624 85.13 -11.72 -31.03
CA GLN A 624 86.04 -12.82 -30.64
C GLN A 624 86.37 -13.74 -31.83
N ARG A 625 85.37 -14.11 -32.65
CA ARG A 625 85.60 -14.86 -33.91
C ARG A 625 86.45 -14.06 -34.89
N LYS A 626 86.15 -12.77 -35.11
CA LYS A 626 86.93 -11.89 -36.00
C LYS A 626 88.37 -11.75 -35.52
N LYS A 627 88.59 -11.59 -34.20
CA LYS A 627 89.93 -11.60 -33.60
C LYS A 627 90.63 -12.94 -33.85
N SER A 628 90.00 -14.08 -33.56
CA SER A 628 90.60 -15.40 -33.78
C SER A 628 90.95 -15.67 -35.24
N ILE A 629 90.18 -15.14 -36.20
CA ILE A 629 90.53 -15.18 -37.63
C ILE A 629 91.74 -14.28 -37.92
N LEU A 630 91.77 -13.05 -37.40
CA LEU A 630 92.90 -12.13 -37.56
C LEU A 630 94.19 -12.69 -36.92
N ASP A 631 94.13 -13.20 -35.70
CA ASP A 631 95.21 -13.87 -34.98
C ASP A 631 95.78 -15.05 -35.81
N LYS A 632 94.92 -15.79 -36.54
CA LYS A 632 95.33 -16.85 -37.49
C LYS A 632 95.93 -16.34 -38.80
N THR A 633 95.70 -15.08 -39.18
CA THR A 633 96.36 -14.44 -40.34
C THR A 633 97.67 -13.73 -39.99
N VAL A 634 97.97 -13.49 -38.70
CA VAL A 634 99.26 -12.90 -38.27
C VAL A 634 100.46 -13.76 -38.71
N PRO A 635 100.47 -15.11 -38.61
CA PRO A 635 101.55 -15.94 -39.14
C PRO A 635 101.86 -15.67 -40.62
N ASN A 636 100.84 -15.55 -41.47
CA ASN A 636 101.01 -15.21 -42.88
C ASN A 636 101.69 -13.84 -43.07
N THR A 637 101.63 -12.91 -42.11
CA THR A 637 102.37 -11.64 -42.21
C THR A 637 103.87 -11.80 -41.96
N GLU A 638 104.31 -12.82 -41.22
CA GLU A 638 105.73 -13.17 -41.11
C GLU A 638 106.25 -13.91 -42.35
N ASP A 639 105.43 -14.77 -42.95
CA ASP A 639 105.79 -15.39 -44.24
C ASP A 639 105.78 -14.38 -45.38
N LEU A 640 104.80 -13.47 -45.45
CA LEU A 640 104.82 -12.33 -46.36
C LEU A 640 105.99 -11.37 -46.06
N ARG A 641 106.46 -11.24 -44.81
CA ARG A 641 107.71 -10.51 -44.49
C ARG A 641 108.93 -11.24 -45.04
N ARG A 642 109.01 -12.56 -44.92
CA ARG A 642 110.09 -13.38 -45.49
C ARG A 642 110.12 -13.28 -47.00
N GLU A 643 108.97 -13.39 -47.66
CA GLU A 643 108.82 -13.17 -49.10
C GLU A 643 109.17 -11.73 -49.49
N LEU A 644 108.73 -10.72 -48.74
CA LEU A 644 109.07 -9.32 -49.00
C LEU A 644 110.57 -9.06 -48.83
N PHE A 645 111.24 -9.66 -47.84
CA PHE A 645 112.71 -9.62 -47.72
C PHE A 645 113.40 -10.42 -48.84
N HIS A 646 112.83 -11.53 -49.31
CA HIS A 646 113.34 -12.29 -50.44
C HIS A 646 113.25 -11.47 -51.73
N LEU A 647 112.07 -10.92 -52.03
CA LEU A 647 111.78 -10.04 -53.14
C LEU A 647 112.53 -8.70 -53.04
N GLN A 648 112.79 -8.17 -51.85
CA GLN A 648 113.70 -7.02 -51.68
C GLN A 648 115.14 -7.38 -51.99
N ARG A 649 115.61 -8.57 -51.60
CA ARG A 649 116.95 -9.07 -51.90
C ARG A 649 117.09 -9.41 -53.38
N GLU A 650 116.06 -9.93 -54.03
CA GLU A 650 115.98 -10.09 -55.48
C GLU A 650 115.90 -8.75 -56.20
N LEU A 651 115.05 -7.83 -55.76
CA LEU A 651 115.00 -6.46 -56.27
C LEU A 651 116.31 -5.71 -56.02
N LEU A 652 117.11 -6.05 -55.00
CA LEU A 652 118.46 -5.49 -54.82
C LEU A 652 119.48 -6.15 -55.77
N ARG A 653 119.40 -7.47 -56.02
CA ARG A 653 120.21 -8.12 -57.07
C ARG A 653 119.86 -7.56 -58.45
N GLU A 654 118.58 -7.44 -58.78
CA GLU A 654 118.09 -6.93 -60.05
C GLU A 654 118.20 -5.40 -60.15
N ARG A 655 118.20 -4.63 -59.05
CA ARG A 655 118.65 -3.22 -59.07
C ARG A 655 120.15 -3.08 -59.19
N MET A 656 120.95 -4.01 -58.69
CA MET A 656 122.40 -4.00 -58.89
C MET A 656 122.74 -4.39 -60.34
N ARG A 657 122.05 -5.41 -60.88
CA ARG A 657 122.09 -5.79 -62.30
C ARG A 657 121.59 -4.67 -63.20
N ASN A 658 120.44 -4.06 -62.87
CA ASN A 658 119.90 -2.94 -63.62
C ASN A 658 120.71 -1.66 -63.40
N SER A 659 121.43 -1.49 -62.28
CA SER A 659 122.40 -0.40 -62.10
C SER A 659 123.64 -0.61 -62.96
N VAL A 660 124.12 -1.85 -63.13
CA VAL A 660 125.21 -2.19 -64.05
C VAL A 660 124.75 -2.04 -65.51
N LEU A 661 123.52 -2.45 -65.84
CA LEU A 661 122.92 -2.25 -67.15
C LEU A 661 122.63 -0.77 -67.41
N GLU A 662 122.16 0.01 -66.42
CA GLU A 662 122.04 1.47 -66.50
C GLU A 662 123.41 2.14 -66.62
N GLU A 663 124.46 1.63 -65.97
CA GLU A 663 125.83 2.11 -66.19
C GLU A 663 126.31 1.89 -67.63
N GLN A 664 125.83 0.82 -68.29
CA GLN A 664 126.02 0.54 -69.72
C GLN A 664 124.95 1.21 -70.61
N LEU A 665 123.89 1.77 -70.04
CA LEU A 665 122.76 2.44 -70.69
C LEU A 665 122.57 3.87 -70.16
N LYS A 666 123.68 4.57 -69.89
CA LYS A 666 123.75 5.98 -69.47
C LYS A 666 124.08 6.92 -70.64
N PRO A 667 123.12 7.27 -71.52
CA PRO A 667 123.13 8.61 -72.11
C PRO A 667 122.77 9.63 -71.01
N ILE A 668 123.12 10.89 -71.24
CA ILE A 668 123.12 11.93 -70.20
C ILE A 668 121.69 12.44 -69.90
N ASN A 669 121.29 12.35 -68.62
CA ASN A 669 120.14 13.01 -67.96
C ASN A 669 118.75 12.83 -68.61
N ILE A 670 117.89 11.93 -68.12
CA ILE A 670 117.01 12.10 -66.93
C ILE A 670 115.93 13.20 -67.10
N HIS A 671 114.67 12.77 -67.12
CA HIS A 671 113.48 13.62 -67.15
C HIS A 671 113.21 14.39 -65.84
N ARG A 672 112.28 15.36 -65.90
CA ARG A 672 111.50 15.81 -64.73
C ARG A 672 110.01 15.91 -65.12
N TRP A 673 109.13 15.80 -64.13
CA TRP A 673 107.65 15.80 -64.22
C TRP A 673 106.99 14.52 -64.78
N ARG A 674 106.04 13.97 -64.01
CA ARG A 674 105.05 12.94 -64.38
C ARG A 674 103.70 13.39 -63.79
N ARG A 675 102.60 13.31 -64.54
CA ARG A 675 101.25 13.59 -64.02
C ARG A 675 100.74 12.41 -63.17
N LEU A 676 99.90 12.73 -62.18
CA LEU A 676 99.08 11.76 -61.44
C LEU A 676 97.69 11.68 -62.06
N GLU A 677 97.03 10.52 -61.90
CA GLU A 677 95.75 10.21 -62.53
C GLU A 677 94.58 10.38 -61.55
N GLY A 678 93.52 11.05 -62.01
CA GLY A 678 92.28 11.27 -61.28
C GLY A 678 91.40 12.26 -62.05
N ASN A 679 90.25 11.80 -62.54
CA ASN A 679 89.29 12.58 -63.31
C ASN A 679 87.91 12.57 -62.63
N ASP A 680 87.18 13.67 -62.72
CA ASP A 680 85.79 13.75 -62.25
C ASP A 680 84.81 12.94 -63.13
N PRO A 681 83.72 12.39 -62.56
CA PRO A 681 82.75 11.56 -63.26
C PRO A 681 81.95 12.34 -64.33
N GLY A 682 81.62 11.65 -65.42
CA GLY A 682 81.03 12.27 -66.61
C GLY A 682 79.54 12.66 -66.44
N LYS A 683 79.12 13.73 -67.13
CA LYS A 683 77.72 14.22 -67.14
C LYS A 683 76.68 13.14 -67.45
N TYR A 684 77.05 12.12 -68.23
CA TYR A 684 76.20 10.98 -68.56
C TYR A 684 75.81 10.13 -67.34
N GLU A 685 76.74 9.89 -66.42
CA GLU A 685 76.49 9.09 -65.21
C GLU A 685 75.53 9.81 -64.25
N LEU A 686 75.67 11.14 -64.15
CA LEU A 686 74.73 12.01 -63.43
C LEU A 686 73.31 11.97 -64.04
N ILE A 687 73.20 11.98 -65.37
CA ILE A 687 71.90 11.87 -66.07
C ILE A 687 71.27 10.48 -65.83
N GLN A 688 72.05 9.39 -65.93
CA GLN A 688 71.57 8.06 -65.56
C GLN A 688 71.10 8.00 -64.10
N LYS A 689 71.82 8.64 -63.17
CA LYS A 689 71.43 8.72 -61.76
C LYS A 689 70.08 9.42 -61.60
N ILE A 690 69.89 10.58 -62.23
CA ILE A 690 68.64 11.35 -62.19
C ILE A 690 67.48 10.52 -62.75
N GLN A 691 67.65 9.88 -63.92
CA GLN A 691 66.61 9.04 -64.51
C GLN A 691 66.26 7.82 -63.63
N SER A 692 67.25 7.22 -62.96
CA SER A 692 67.02 6.11 -62.02
C SER A 692 66.20 6.54 -60.79
N LEU A 693 66.43 7.77 -60.30
CA LEU A 693 65.70 8.35 -59.18
C LEU A 693 64.28 8.76 -59.59
N GLN A 694 64.09 9.36 -60.77
CA GLN A 694 62.77 9.71 -61.31
C GLN A 694 61.89 8.46 -61.49
N LYS A 695 62.42 7.38 -62.09
CA LYS A 695 61.68 6.11 -62.22
C LYS A 695 61.29 5.53 -60.85
N ARG A 696 62.18 5.61 -59.86
CA ARG A 696 61.91 5.14 -58.49
C ARG A 696 60.88 6.01 -57.77
N LEU A 697 60.86 7.32 -58.04
CA LEU A 697 59.90 8.26 -57.48
C LEU A 697 58.51 8.05 -58.07
N ILE A 698 58.39 7.83 -59.39
CA ILE A 698 57.12 7.50 -60.05
C ILE A 698 56.53 6.20 -59.48
N ALA A 699 57.34 5.13 -59.39
CA ALA A 699 56.88 3.87 -58.78
C ALA A 699 56.38 4.06 -57.33
N LYS A 700 57.03 4.94 -56.55
CA LYS A 700 56.59 5.27 -55.18
C LYS A 700 55.38 6.21 -55.10
N HIS A 701 55.00 6.91 -56.16
CA HIS A 701 53.70 7.59 -56.22
C HIS A 701 52.59 6.58 -56.56
N GLN A 702 52.84 5.66 -57.50
CA GLN A 702 51.89 4.61 -57.89
C GLN A 702 51.54 3.68 -56.70
N GLU A 703 52.54 3.23 -55.93
CA GLU A 703 52.29 2.50 -54.67
C GLU A 703 51.43 3.29 -53.66
N LEU A 704 51.55 4.62 -53.65
CA LEU A 704 50.81 5.50 -52.73
C LEU A 704 49.36 5.68 -53.20
N GLU A 705 49.14 5.89 -54.49
CA GLU A 705 47.82 5.94 -55.14
C GLU A 705 47.06 4.61 -54.97
N GLU A 706 47.74 3.46 -55.11
CA GLU A 706 47.19 2.13 -54.82
C GLU A 706 46.79 1.98 -53.33
N HIS A 707 47.60 2.50 -52.41
CA HIS A 707 47.29 2.49 -50.97
C HIS A 707 46.14 3.43 -50.59
N GLU A 708 46.02 4.61 -51.22
CA GLU A 708 44.89 5.53 -51.00
C GLU A 708 43.57 4.96 -51.54
N LEU A 709 43.58 4.31 -52.71
CA LEU A 709 42.43 3.57 -53.23
C LEU A 709 42.00 2.45 -52.28
N LEU A 710 42.95 1.63 -51.81
CA LEU A 710 42.68 0.56 -50.86
C LEU A 710 42.12 1.12 -49.53
N LEU A 711 42.61 2.27 -49.06
CA LEU A 711 42.09 2.92 -47.85
C LEU A 711 40.63 3.35 -48.05
N GLN A 712 40.30 4.01 -49.15
CA GLN A 712 38.92 4.42 -49.47
C GLN A 712 37.96 3.22 -49.58
N GLU A 713 38.42 2.08 -50.09
CA GLU A 713 37.63 0.84 -50.07
C GLU A 713 37.41 0.31 -48.64
N LYS A 714 38.44 0.32 -47.78
CA LYS A 714 38.29 -0.07 -46.37
C LYS A 714 37.40 0.88 -45.58
N GLU A 715 37.43 2.17 -45.86
CA GLU A 715 36.54 3.16 -45.24
C GLU A 715 35.08 2.95 -45.65
N LYS A 716 34.80 2.71 -46.94
CA LYS A 716 33.45 2.35 -47.43
C LYS A 716 32.95 1.08 -46.75
N LEU A 717 33.74 0.01 -46.76
CA LEU A 717 33.41 -1.26 -46.08
C LEU A 717 33.20 -1.07 -44.57
N TYR A 718 33.98 -0.21 -43.91
CA TYR A 718 33.80 0.11 -42.49
C TYR A 718 32.49 0.85 -42.23
N VAL A 719 32.12 1.82 -43.07
CA VAL A 719 30.85 2.54 -42.97
C VAL A 719 29.66 1.61 -43.25
N GLU A 720 29.77 0.71 -44.22
CA GLU A 720 28.76 -0.32 -44.52
C GLU A 720 28.61 -1.30 -43.35
N LEU A 721 29.71 -1.84 -42.83
CA LEU A 721 29.70 -2.69 -41.63
C LEU A 721 29.09 -1.98 -40.43
N LYS A 722 29.37 -0.68 -40.23
CA LYS A 722 28.78 0.13 -39.16
C LYS A 722 27.27 0.30 -39.33
N HIS A 723 26.77 0.48 -40.56
CA HIS A 723 25.33 0.50 -40.84
C HIS A 723 24.66 -0.88 -40.69
N ILE A 724 25.36 -1.96 -41.01
CA ILE A 724 24.88 -3.33 -40.79
C ILE A 724 24.80 -3.63 -39.29
N LEU A 725 25.83 -3.30 -38.51
CA LEU A 725 25.84 -3.43 -37.05
C LEU A 725 24.75 -2.58 -36.38
N ALA A 726 24.52 -1.34 -36.84
CA ALA A 726 23.44 -0.49 -36.35
C ALA A 726 22.03 -0.99 -36.73
N ARG A 727 21.92 -1.92 -37.69
CA ARG A 727 20.68 -2.62 -38.08
C ARG A 727 20.55 -4.01 -37.45
N GLN A 728 21.56 -4.51 -36.74
CA GLN A 728 21.43 -5.77 -36.03
C GLN A 728 20.51 -5.59 -34.81
N PRO A 729 19.69 -6.60 -34.47
CA PRO A 729 18.95 -6.60 -33.21
C PRO A 729 19.92 -6.42 -32.04
N GLY A 730 19.60 -5.50 -31.13
CA GLY A 730 20.43 -5.19 -29.97
C GLY A 730 20.59 -6.38 -29.00
N PRO A 731 21.45 -6.27 -27.97
CA PRO A 731 21.72 -7.37 -27.04
C PRO A 731 20.45 -7.94 -26.41
N GLU A 732 19.47 -7.08 -26.06
CA GLU A 732 18.15 -7.49 -25.57
C GLU A 732 17.41 -8.45 -26.53
N ALA A 733 17.45 -8.20 -27.84
CA ALA A 733 16.81 -9.06 -28.83
C ALA A 733 17.62 -10.34 -29.13
N ALA A 734 18.95 -10.32 -28.92
CA ALA A 734 19.77 -11.53 -28.88
C ALA A 734 19.47 -12.39 -27.64
N GLU A 735 19.24 -11.76 -26.48
CA GLU A 735 18.79 -12.41 -25.24
C GLU A 735 17.39 -12.98 -25.39
N GLN A 736 16.43 -12.24 -25.98
CA GLN A 736 15.10 -12.77 -26.31
C GLN A 736 15.18 -13.97 -27.26
N LEU A 737 15.99 -13.91 -28.32
CA LEU A 737 16.23 -15.05 -29.22
C LEU A 737 16.84 -16.24 -28.47
N GLN A 738 17.78 -15.99 -27.55
CA GLN A 738 18.37 -17.01 -26.70
C GLN A 738 17.31 -17.64 -25.78
N GLN A 739 16.51 -16.84 -25.07
CA GLN A 739 15.41 -17.31 -24.23
C GLN A 739 14.43 -18.19 -25.04
N CYS A 740 14.00 -17.75 -26.22
CA CYS A 740 13.17 -18.55 -27.12
C CYS A 740 13.84 -19.87 -27.53
N GLN A 741 15.15 -19.87 -27.85
CA GLN A 741 15.88 -21.11 -28.12
C GLN A 741 15.94 -22.04 -26.90
N TRP A 742 16.13 -21.51 -25.69
CA TRP A 742 16.10 -22.31 -24.46
C TRP A 742 14.70 -22.91 -24.23
N THR A 743 13.63 -22.13 -24.39
CA THR A 743 12.24 -22.63 -24.32
C THR A 743 11.97 -23.71 -25.37
N ILE A 744 12.40 -23.52 -26.62
CA ILE A 744 12.26 -24.53 -27.70
C ILE A 744 13.06 -25.80 -27.36
N ARG A 745 14.29 -25.68 -26.83
CA ARG A 745 15.09 -26.84 -26.40
C ARG A 745 14.42 -27.59 -25.24
N GLU A 746 13.86 -26.88 -24.28
CA GLU A 746 13.17 -27.47 -23.13
C GLU A 746 11.84 -28.15 -23.53
N ARG A 747 11.03 -27.49 -24.38
CA ARG A 747 9.83 -28.08 -24.99
C ARG A 747 10.18 -29.30 -25.85
N THR A 748 11.30 -29.27 -26.57
CA THR A 748 11.83 -30.42 -27.33
C THR A 748 12.25 -31.58 -26.42
N LYS A 749 12.86 -31.31 -25.26
CA LYS A 749 13.14 -32.35 -24.24
C LYS A 749 11.84 -32.97 -23.74
N LYS A 750 10.85 -32.16 -23.35
CA LYS A 750 9.52 -32.61 -22.90
C LYS A 750 8.81 -33.44 -23.99
N LEU A 751 8.87 -33.01 -25.25
CA LEU A 751 8.34 -33.77 -26.40
C LEU A 751 9.05 -35.13 -26.57
N LYS A 752 10.38 -35.19 -26.42
CA LYS A 752 11.13 -36.45 -26.49
C LYS A 752 10.77 -37.42 -25.37
N VAL A 753 10.52 -36.92 -24.15
CA VAL A 753 10.00 -37.74 -23.03
C VAL A 753 8.60 -38.28 -23.37
N LEU A 754 7.67 -37.43 -23.79
CA LEU A 754 6.32 -37.85 -24.19
C LEU A 754 6.33 -38.86 -25.36
N ILE A 755 7.25 -38.73 -26.32
CA ILE A 755 7.44 -39.71 -27.41
C ILE A 755 8.00 -41.04 -26.88
N ALA A 756 8.86 -41.03 -25.87
CA ALA A 756 9.35 -42.25 -25.23
C ALA A 756 8.27 -42.94 -24.38
N GLU A 757 7.46 -42.16 -23.65
CA GLU A 757 6.30 -42.65 -22.90
C GLU A 757 5.24 -43.26 -23.83
N LEU A 758 4.90 -42.59 -24.94
CA LEU A 758 4.01 -43.13 -25.98
C LEU A 758 4.57 -44.44 -26.57
N ARG A 759 5.87 -44.52 -26.88
CA ARG A 759 6.50 -45.76 -27.37
C ARG A 759 6.47 -46.89 -26.33
N MET A 760 6.60 -46.59 -25.04
CA MET A 760 6.41 -47.58 -23.97
C MET A 760 4.96 -48.06 -23.88
N LEU A 761 3.99 -47.15 -24.05
CA LEU A 761 2.56 -47.50 -24.06
C LEU A 761 2.20 -48.34 -25.29
N ASP A 762 2.75 -48.02 -26.47
CA ASP A 762 2.63 -48.84 -27.68
C ASP A 762 3.25 -50.22 -27.51
N SER A 763 4.42 -50.34 -26.86
CA SER A 763 5.04 -51.63 -26.53
C SER A 763 4.11 -52.46 -25.65
N LYS A 764 3.66 -51.91 -24.52
CA LYS A 764 2.72 -52.58 -23.60
C LYS A 764 1.40 -52.96 -24.28
N MET A 765 0.86 -52.09 -25.12
CA MET A 765 -0.34 -52.39 -25.91
C MET A 765 -0.09 -53.58 -26.87
N ASN A 766 1.09 -53.67 -27.48
CA ASN A 766 1.42 -54.77 -28.39
C ASN A 766 1.74 -56.07 -27.62
N GLU A 767 2.37 -55.98 -26.45
CA GLU A 767 2.51 -57.10 -25.50
C GLU A 767 1.12 -57.65 -25.10
N TYR A 768 0.18 -56.79 -24.70
CA TYR A 768 -1.19 -57.19 -24.39
C TYR A 768 -1.95 -57.74 -25.61
N LYS A 769 -1.72 -57.23 -26.83
CA LYS A 769 -2.29 -57.84 -28.05
C LYS A 769 -1.74 -59.25 -28.28
N SER A 770 -0.43 -59.45 -28.14
CA SER A 770 0.22 -60.75 -28.28
C SER A 770 -0.23 -61.75 -27.21
N GLU A 771 -0.39 -61.33 -25.96
CA GLU A 771 -0.91 -62.20 -24.90
C GLU A 771 -2.39 -62.53 -25.10
N ASN A 772 -3.24 -61.56 -25.48
CA ASN A 772 -4.62 -61.85 -25.88
C ASN A 772 -4.69 -62.84 -27.05
N GLN A 773 -3.78 -62.74 -28.03
CA GLN A 773 -3.70 -63.70 -29.13
C GLN A 773 -3.21 -65.09 -28.67
N ARG A 774 -2.28 -65.16 -27.70
CA ARG A 774 -1.86 -66.41 -27.06
C ARG A 774 -3.04 -67.08 -26.33
N LEU A 775 -3.75 -66.33 -25.49
CA LEU A 775 -4.93 -66.80 -24.75
C LEU A 775 -6.08 -67.20 -25.68
N ALA A 776 -6.29 -66.49 -26.80
CA ALA A 776 -7.26 -66.88 -27.82
C ALA A 776 -6.89 -68.21 -28.51
N ASN A 777 -5.59 -68.44 -28.80
CA ASN A 777 -5.10 -69.69 -29.35
C ASN A 777 -5.18 -70.84 -28.33
N GLU A 778 -4.88 -70.58 -27.05
CA GLU A 778 -5.06 -71.54 -25.94
C GLU A 778 -6.55 -71.93 -25.82
N LEU A 779 -7.47 -70.96 -25.79
CA LEU A 779 -8.92 -71.21 -25.80
C LEU A 779 -9.38 -71.97 -27.05
N ALA A 780 -8.84 -71.69 -28.23
CA ALA A 780 -9.14 -72.43 -29.45
C ALA A 780 -8.64 -73.89 -29.37
N ASN A 781 -7.47 -74.12 -28.76
CA ASN A 781 -6.93 -75.46 -28.54
C ASN A 781 -7.68 -76.23 -27.45
N ILE A 782 -8.13 -75.58 -26.38
CA ILE A 782 -9.03 -76.17 -25.37
C ILE A 782 -10.38 -76.53 -26.01
N LYS A 783 -10.97 -75.64 -26.81
CA LYS A 783 -12.20 -75.94 -27.58
C LYS A 783 -12.01 -77.13 -28.53
N LYS A 784 -10.86 -77.25 -29.22
CA LYS A 784 -10.51 -78.42 -30.03
C LYS A 784 -10.43 -79.70 -29.19
N LYS A 785 -9.70 -79.69 -28.06
CA LYS A 785 -9.58 -80.83 -27.14
C LYS A 785 -10.95 -81.30 -26.63
N TYR A 786 -11.76 -80.38 -26.10
CA TYR A 786 -13.11 -80.66 -25.64
C TYR A 786 -14.02 -81.21 -26.75
N LEU A 787 -13.89 -80.72 -27.99
CA LEU A 787 -14.63 -81.27 -29.13
C LEU A 787 -14.14 -82.67 -29.53
N SER A 788 -12.84 -82.97 -29.44
CA SER A 788 -12.32 -84.34 -29.65
C SER A 788 -12.71 -85.31 -28.53
N GLU A 789 -12.72 -84.87 -27.27
CA GLU A 789 -13.20 -85.66 -26.13
C GLU A 789 -14.71 -85.92 -26.23
N LYS A 790 -15.49 -84.91 -26.61
CA LYS A 790 -16.93 -85.05 -26.88
C LYS A 790 -17.21 -85.98 -28.06
N LYS A 791 -16.37 -85.96 -29.11
CA LYS A 791 -16.42 -86.96 -30.19
C LYS A 791 -16.10 -88.35 -29.66
N LEU A 792 -14.98 -88.55 -28.97
CA LEU A 792 -14.59 -89.83 -28.37
C LEU A 792 -15.68 -90.40 -27.46
N HIS A 793 -16.30 -89.60 -26.60
CA HIS A 793 -17.44 -90.04 -25.78
C HIS A 793 -18.70 -90.34 -26.60
N SER A 794 -18.95 -89.63 -27.71
CA SER A 794 -20.05 -90.00 -28.62
C SER A 794 -19.78 -91.31 -29.36
N GLU A 795 -18.54 -91.55 -29.77
CA GLU A 795 -18.10 -92.79 -30.45
C GLU A 795 -18.03 -93.98 -29.48
N GLN A 796 -17.69 -93.76 -28.21
CA GLN A 796 -17.81 -94.77 -27.15
C GLN A 796 -19.28 -95.12 -26.87
N ARG A 797 -20.18 -94.11 -26.86
CA ARG A 797 -21.63 -94.32 -26.69
C ARG A 797 -22.28 -95.03 -27.88
N THR A 798 -21.81 -94.83 -29.11
CA THR A 798 -22.28 -95.64 -30.25
C THR A 798 -21.68 -97.05 -30.23
N LYS A 799 -20.40 -97.21 -29.84
CA LYS A 799 -19.76 -98.53 -29.67
C LYS A 799 -20.30 -99.38 -28.50
N THR A 800 -21.19 -98.83 -27.65
CA THR A 800 -21.94 -99.59 -26.63
C THR A 800 -23.41 -99.85 -26.99
N LYS A 801 -23.85 -99.53 -28.21
CA LYS A 801 -25.18 -99.91 -28.72
C LYS A 801 -25.13 -100.52 -30.12
N VAL A 802 -25.01 -101.85 -30.11
CA VAL A 802 -25.85 -102.82 -30.85
C VAL A 802 -26.46 -102.37 -32.18
N GLU A 803 -26.04 -103.09 -33.23
CA GLU A 803 -26.80 -103.53 -34.41
C GLU A 803 -28.25 -103.03 -34.59
N GLN A 804 -28.51 -102.34 -35.71
CA GLN A 804 -29.59 -102.68 -36.68
C GLN A 804 -29.44 -101.84 -37.97
N LEU A 805 -30.08 -102.27 -39.07
CA LEU A 805 -29.76 -101.85 -40.45
C LEU A 805 -31.04 -101.58 -41.28
N GLU A 806 -31.01 -100.89 -42.44
CA GLU A 806 -29.85 -100.35 -43.16
C GLU A 806 -29.99 -98.90 -43.70
N PRO A 807 -30.75 -98.59 -44.78
CA PRO A 807 -30.12 -97.80 -45.83
C PRO A 807 -30.66 -96.39 -46.07
N LEU A 808 -29.80 -95.58 -46.70
CA LEU A 808 -30.04 -94.21 -47.16
C LEU A 808 -31.04 -94.14 -48.34
N PRO A 809 -31.59 -92.95 -48.60
CA PRO A 809 -31.18 -92.27 -49.83
C PRO A 809 -30.71 -90.82 -49.63
N GLN A 810 -29.97 -90.33 -50.63
CA GLN A 810 -29.61 -88.91 -50.77
C GLN A 810 -30.82 -88.08 -51.23
N LEU A 811 -30.83 -86.79 -50.93
CA LEU A 811 -31.48 -85.78 -51.78
C LEU A 811 -30.86 -84.39 -51.57
N SER A 812 -31.14 -83.45 -52.48
CA SER A 812 -30.30 -82.27 -52.73
C SER A 812 -31.08 -80.94 -52.74
N SER A 813 -30.33 -79.85 -52.94
CA SER A 813 -30.77 -78.46 -53.23
C SER A 813 -31.09 -77.51 -52.06
N LYS A 814 -30.78 -76.24 -52.31
CA LYS A 814 -31.15 -75.00 -51.59
C LYS A 814 -32.38 -74.39 -52.32
N PRO A 815 -33.18 -73.41 -51.81
CA PRO A 815 -32.85 -72.34 -50.84
C PRO A 815 -33.96 -72.21 -49.73
N HIS A 816 -34.40 -71.07 -49.13
CA HIS A 816 -34.16 -69.63 -49.34
C HIS A 816 -34.41 -68.75 -48.08
N PHE A 817 -33.39 -67.96 -47.72
CA PHE A 817 -33.40 -66.56 -47.23
C PHE A 817 -34.55 -65.98 -46.38
N THR A 818 -34.23 -65.57 -45.15
CA THR A 818 -34.42 -64.21 -44.56
C THR A 818 -33.31 -63.99 -43.51
N GLY A 819 -32.94 -62.78 -43.08
CA GLY A 819 -33.30 -61.43 -43.54
C GLY A 819 -33.00 -60.41 -42.43
N GLY A 820 -32.09 -59.45 -42.68
CA GLY A 820 -31.73 -58.41 -41.72
C GLY A 820 -30.22 -58.14 -41.66
N GLY A 821 -29.81 -56.91 -41.89
CA GLY A 821 -28.42 -56.48 -41.80
C GLY A 821 -28.31 -54.96 -41.71
N PHE A 822 -27.18 -54.48 -41.19
CA PHE A 822 -26.79 -53.09 -41.23
C PHE A 822 -25.30 -52.99 -41.59
N LYS A 823 -24.96 -52.05 -42.48
CA LYS A 823 -23.59 -51.56 -42.64
C LYS A 823 -23.37 -50.39 -41.67
N ILE A 824 -22.12 -50.20 -41.25
CA ILE A 824 -21.68 -48.97 -40.59
C ILE A 824 -20.56 -48.40 -41.45
N ASP A 825 -20.79 -47.24 -42.06
CA ASP A 825 -19.78 -46.45 -42.77
C ASP A 825 -19.16 -45.41 -41.82
N ASN A 826 -17.91 -45.01 -42.10
CA ASN A 826 -17.19 -44.01 -41.31
C ASN A 826 -17.72 -42.58 -41.56
N PRO A 827 -17.89 -41.75 -40.52
CA PRO A 827 -17.80 -40.30 -40.65
C PRO A 827 -16.33 -39.83 -40.63
N VAL A 828 -16.02 -38.82 -41.45
CA VAL A 828 -14.67 -38.25 -41.63
C VAL A 828 -14.45 -37.07 -40.67
N ARG A 829 -13.20 -36.85 -40.22
CA ARG A 829 -12.81 -35.65 -39.47
C ARG A 829 -12.98 -34.37 -40.30
N ARG A 830 -13.50 -33.32 -39.66
CA ARG A 830 -12.91 -31.98 -39.77
C ARG A 830 -12.26 -31.65 -38.42
#